data_AF-A0A2N8Z8S4-F1
#
_entry.id   AF-A0A2N8Z8S4-F1
#
_cell.length_a   1.000
_cell.length_b   1.000
_cell.length_c   1.000
_cell.angle_alpha   90.00
_cell.angle_beta   90.00
_cell.angle_gamma   90.00
#
_symmetry.space_group_name_H-M   'P 1'
#
loop_
_entity.id
_entity.type
_entity.pdbx_description
1 polymer ?
#
loop_
_entity_poly.entity_id
_entity_poly.type
_entity_poly.pdbx_seq_one_letter_code
_entity_poly.pdbx_strand_id
1 'polypeptide(L)'
;MNQYALLFIDNDLHSIEQLRSELSAFSHRFDIYGADSVEEAESNLEFIEKENQIVALVITCDSEEIQGSEFLVQLDKRPSTRSARKILLSDGQDIESILAAVNEGRLDHCITKPFTPNTVHKSAIKELTTFILEKDNEDWLAYSHLLDQNRILRAHIDNRMRSYRAGFIHDFHDLSDTQLAEQVIGSLHEFFTTKDETRAIRSYSADHLLTREGEPNRFLWFITQGEVALYKKDDLGIEREVVRHTKGNIIGGMSFVSGEHSFSTAVTLTQTEVIKLDRDVFSQVMHSNTDLLPLFTNLLLRHFNRRLQRSINTKLELQKTLESLETAHQQLIEREKMAVLGQLVAGVAHELNNPIAAILRGAETLTEKIASLTLGSKQNLTSGLGKQILQDALESRPMSTAEVRQESKQLTLQLGDRQLAKKLVQFNLHQNKPVLDRLLAQSEDLPADIKHLEDYHVTGSTLRSINVCAKRIADMVKGLKGYARQDDEKLHFVDLHEGLEDTLVIFENKLKRFKVTKNYQSIPEVLCQPISLQQVWTNLISNAIDAFPDNGELTISTGIKEIEARHFAEIIVKDNGHGIPEEIMEHIFELNYTTKREGNFGLGIGLSVCQQIVHQHGGWIEVESDAESFTQMRVYLPTHHPDFIDDMTASQQSNKE
;
A
#
# COMPACT_ATOMS: atom_id res chain seq x y z
N MET A 1 -25.93 -39.45 -27.24
CA MET A 1 -24.51 -39.22 -27.52
C MET A 1 -24.32 -37.81 -27.96
N ASN A 2 -23.39 -37.15 -27.30
CA ASN A 2 -22.97 -35.80 -27.64
C ASN A 2 -22.02 -35.83 -28.83
N GLN A 3 -21.75 -34.68 -29.43
CA GLN A 3 -20.79 -34.55 -30.53
C GLN A 3 -19.33 -34.69 -30.06
N TYR A 4 -19.09 -34.37 -28.79
CA TYR A 4 -17.76 -34.32 -28.20
C TYR A 4 -17.63 -35.29 -27.02
N ALA A 5 -16.44 -35.85 -26.85
CA ALA A 5 -16.10 -36.78 -25.78
C ALA A 5 -14.95 -36.26 -24.89
N LEU A 6 -14.97 -36.61 -23.61
CA LEU A 6 -13.87 -36.46 -22.67
C LEU A 6 -13.33 -37.85 -22.33
N LEU A 7 -12.02 -38.03 -22.40
CA LEU A 7 -11.36 -39.27 -22.00
C LEU A 7 -10.45 -38.98 -20.81
N PHE A 8 -10.52 -39.79 -19.77
CA PHE A 8 -9.55 -39.74 -18.69
C PHE A 8 -8.99 -41.12 -18.36
N ILE A 9 -7.73 -41.16 -17.96
CA ILE A 9 -6.97 -42.39 -17.65
C ILE A 9 -6.23 -42.18 -16.34
N ASP A 10 -6.48 -43.04 -15.36
CA ASP A 10 -5.73 -43.12 -14.10
C ASP A 10 -5.70 -44.58 -13.63
N ASN A 11 -4.65 -45.04 -12.93
CA ASN A 11 -4.59 -46.40 -12.37
C ASN A 11 -5.13 -46.46 -10.93
N ASP A 12 -5.30 -45.32 -10.26
CA ASP A 12 -5.88 -45.27 -8.93
C ASP A 12 -7.41 -45.16 -8.98
N LEU A 13 -8.10 -46.19 -8.47
CA LEU A 13 -9.56 -46.26 -8.36
C LEU A 13 -10.18 -45.05 -7.63
N HIS A 14 -9.50 -44.50 -6.62
CA HIS A 14 -10.00 -43.33 -5.91
C HIS A 14 -9.91 -42.05 -6.77
N SER A 15 -8.78 -41.88 -7.47
CA SER A 15 -8.58 -40.80 -8.43
C SER A 15 -9.56 -40.88 -9.62
N ILE A 16 -9.88 -42.08 -10.12
CA ILE A 16 -10.89 -42.30 -11.17
C ILE A 16 -12.27 -41.81 -10.70
N GLU A 17 -12.71 -42.17 -9.49
CA GLU A 17 -14.00 -41.74 -8.94
C GLU A 17 -14.04 -40.22 -8.75
N GLN A 18 -12.95 -39.62 -8.28
CA GLN A 18 -12.83 -38.18 -8.12
C GLN A 18 -12.92 -37.45 -9.47
N LEU A 19 -12.17 -37.91 -10.49
CA LEU A 19 -12.21 -37.36 -11.84
C LEU A 19 -13.61 -37.49 -12.45
N ARG A 20 -14.26 -38.65 -12.29
CA ARG A 20 -15.63 -38.87 -12.77
C ARG A 20 -16.63 -37.93 -12.11
N SER A 21 -16.48 -37.69 -10.80
CA SER A 21 -17.30 -36.74 -10.05
C SER A 21 -17.09 -35.30 -10.53
N GLU A 22 -15.84 -34.85 -10.66
CA GLU A 22 -15.52 -33.50 -11.10
C GLU A 22 -15.96 -33.23 -12.55
N LEU A 23 -15.82 -34.23 -13.45
CA LEU A 23 -16.20 -34.07 -14.85
C LEU A 23 -17.70 -34.25 -15.10
N SER A 24 -18.46 -34.80 -14.14
CA SER A 24 -19.89 -35.08 -14.29
C SER A 24 -20.72 -33.84 -14.68
N ALA A 25 -20.28 -32.65 -14.27
CA ALA A 25 -20.89 -31.36 -14.64
C ALA A 25 -20.93 -31.13 -16.17
N PHE A 26 -20.02 -31.75 -16.93
CA PHE A 26 -19.94 -31.63 -18.39
C PHE A 26 -20.83 -32.63 -19.16
N SER A 27 -21.40 -33.62 -18.47
CA SER A 27 -22.12 -34.76 -19.08
C SER A 27 -23.32 -34.37 -19.97
N HIS A 28 -23.91 -33.20 -19.74
CA HIS A 28 -25.02 -32.70 -20.56
C HIS A 28 -24.58 -32.36 -22.00
N ARG A 29 -23.29 -32.06 -22.23
CA ARG A 29 -22.76 -31.62 -23.54
C ARG A 29 -21.57 -32.43 -24.04
N PHE A 30 -20.97 -33.24 -23.17
CA PHE A 30 -19.83 -34.09 -23.48
C PHE A 30 -20.07 -35.50 -22.95
N ASP A 31 -19.74 -36.52 -23.75
CA ASP A 31 -19.76 -37.90 -23.29
C ASP A 31 -18.44 -38.21 -22.55
N ILE A 32 -18.52 -38.83 -21.37
CA ILE A 32 -17.36 -39.00 -20.48
C ILE A 32 -16.97 -40.46 -20.44
N TYR A 33 -15.73 -40.76 -20.83
CA TYR A 33 -15.13 -42.09 -20.83
C TYR A 33 -13.97 -42.11 -19.84
N GLY A 34 -13.96 -43.10 -18.95
CA GLY A 34 -12.88 -43.35 -18.01
C GLY A 34 -12.23 -44.69 -18.33
N ALA A 35 -10.92 -44.77 -18.16
CA ALA A 35 -10.15 -46.00 -18.32
C ALA A 35 -9.19 -46.18 -17.15
N ASP A 36 -9.02 -47.43 -16.70
CA ASP A 36 -8.06 -47.82 -15.68
C ASP A 36 -6.68 -48.23 -16.24
N SER A 37 -6.60 -48.38 -17.56
CA SER A 37 -5.44 -48.86 -18.29
C SER A 37 -5.37 -48.26 -19.70
N VAL A 38 -4.18 -48.25 -20.28
CA VAL A 38 -3.97 -47.78 -21.66
C VAL A 38 -4.77 -48.62 -22.65
N GLU A 39 -4.88 -49.94 -22.43
CA GLU A 39 -5.64 -50.85 -23.30
C GLU A 39 -7.14 -50.53 -23.29
N GLU A 40 -7.72 -50.24 -22.12
CA GLU A 40 -9.11 -49.81 -22.00
C GLU A 40 -9.33 -48.43 -22.65
N ALA A 41 -8.38 -47.50 -22.48
CA ALA A 41 -8.43 -46.19 -23.12
C ALA A 41 -8.42 -46.30 -24.66
N GLU A 42 -7.60 -47.19 -25.21
CA GLU A 42 -7.56 -47.47 -26.65
C GLU A 42 -8.88 -48.08 -27.15
N SER A 43 -9.48 -48.99 -26.38
CA SER A 43 -10.81 -49.54 -26.71
C SER A 43 -11.90 -48.47 -26.70
N ASN A 44 -11.87 -47.55 -25.73
CA ASN A 44 -12.76 -46.40 -25.68
C ASN A 44 -12.56 -45.46 -26.89
N LEU A 45 -11.32 -45.23 -27.30
CA LEU A 45 -11.01 -44.42 -28.50
C LEU A 45 -11.51 -45.07 -29.79
N GLU A 46 -11.38 -46.39 -29.94
CA GLU A 46 -11.94 -47.14 -31.08
C GLU A 46 -13.48 -47.03 -31.12
N PHE A 47 -14.13 -47.07 -29.96
CA PHE A 47 -15.57 -46.86 -29.85
C PHE A 47 -15.98 -45.43 -30.26
N ILE A 48 -15.29 -44.41 -29.75
CA ILE A 48 -15.51 -42.99 -30.09
C ILE A 48 -15.34 -42.75 -31.59
N GLU A 49 -14.33 -43.37 -32.22
CA GLU A 49 -14.09 -43.28 -33.67
C GLU A 49 -15.20 -43.94 -34.48
N LYS A 50 -15.65 -45.13 -34.05
CA LYS A 50 -16.74 -45.85 -34.72
C LYS A 50 -18.05 -45.06 -34.71
N GLU A 51 -18.27 -44.32 -33.63
CA GLU A 51 -19.43 -43.44 -33.45
C GLU A 51 -19.23 -42.02 -34.04
N ASN A 52 -18.09 -41.78 -34.70
CA ASN A 52 -17.75 -40.52 -35.36
C ASN A 52 -17.77 -39.30 -34.42
N GLN A 53 -17.43 -39.52 -33.14
CA GLN A 53 -17.28 -38.48 -32.12
C GLN A 53 -15.88 -37.87 -32.15
N ILE A 54 -15.77 -36.62 -31.71
CA ILE A 54 -14.48 -35.92 -31.59
C ILE A 54 -14.11 -35.82 -30.12
N VAL A 55 -12.89 -36.21 -29.76
CA VAL A 55 -12.40 -36.04 -28.40
C VAL A 55 -12.02 -34.58 -28.17
N ALA A 56 -12.62 -33.95 -27.17
CA ALA A 56 -12.38 -32.55 -26.82
C ALA A 56 -11.29 -32.39 -25.76
N LEU A 57 -11.18 -33.34 -24.83
CA LEU A 57 -10.20 -33.31 -23.74
C LEU A 57 -9.73 -34.73 -23.42
N VAL A 58 -8.42 -34.88 -23.23
CA VAL A 58 -7.80 -36.08 -22.67
C VAL A 58 -7.05 -35.73 -21.40
N ILE A 59 -7.31 -36.47 -20.33
CA ILE A 59 -6.63 -36.34 -19.04
C ILE A 59 -5.88 -37.65 -18.77
N THR A 60 -4.57 -37.60 -18.57
CA THR A 60 -3.76 -38.80 -18.27
C THR A 60 -2.96 -38.58 -17.00
N CYS A 61 -2.60 -39.67 -16.31
CA CYS A 61 -1.59 -39.64 -15.26
C CYS A 61 -0.27 -40.29 -15.75
N ASP A 62 0.86 -39.83 -15.21
CA ASP A 62 2.14 -40.53 -15.36
C ASP A 62 2.41 -41.36 -14.10
N SER A 63 2.45 -42.68 -14.24
CA SER A 63 2.75 -43.65 -13.17
C SER A 63 3.63 -44.78 -13.70
N GLU A 64 4.20 -45.63 -12.82
CA GLU A 64 5.03 -46.77 -13.24
C GLU A 64 4.29 -47.76 -14.17
N GLU A 65 2.96 -47.81 -14.08
CA GLU A 65 2.10 -48.68 -14.89
C GLU A 65 1.48 -47.97 -16.10
N ILE A 66 1.28 -46.65 -16.02
CA ILE A 66 0.70 -45.82 -17.07
C ILE A 66 1.71 -44.76 -17.48
N GLN A 67 2.35 -44.97 -18.63
CA GLN A 67 3.17 -43.96 -19.29
C GLN A 67 2.26 -42.95 -20.02
N GLY A 68 1.56 -42.13 -19.23
CA GLY A 68 0.58 -41.16 -19.72
C GLY A 68 1.19 -40.12 -20.65
N SER A 69 2.46 -39.77 -20.44
CA SER A 69 3.21 -38.87 -21.32
C SER A 69 3.42 -39.47 -22.72
N GLU A 70 3.75 -40.76 -22.83
CA GLU A 70 3.88 -41.46 -24.11
C GLU A 70 2.53 -41.66 -24.81
N PHE A 71 1.47 -41.96 -24.05
CA PHE A 71 0.12 -42.08 -24.59
C PHE A 71 -0.34 -40.78 -25.29
N LEU A 72 -0.08 -39.62 -24.69
CA LEU A 72 -0.42 -38.31 -25.29
C LEU A 72 0.28 -38.06 -26.64
N VAL A 73 1.45 -38.66 -26.89
CA VAL A 73 2.17 -38.57 -28.16
C VAL A 73 1.48 -39.40 -29.25
N GLN A 74 0.88 -40.53 -28.88
CA GLN A 74 0.21 -41.43 -29.83
C GLN A 74 -1.15 -40.87 -30.29
N LEU A 75 -1.81 -40.03 -29.48
CA LEU A 75 -3.08 -39.39 -29.79
C LEU A 75 -3.04 -38.46 -31.01
N ASP A 76 -1.90 -37.84 -31.32
CA ASP A 76 -1.82 -36.94 -32.50
C ASP A 76 -1.90 -37.68 -33.84
N LYS A 77 -1.70 -39.01 -33.83
CA LYS A 77 -1.77 -39.85 -35.02
C LYS A 77 -3.21 -40.17 -35.43
N ARG A 78 -4.18 -39.97 -34.54
CA ARG A 78 -5.59 -40.31 -34.76
C ARG A 78 -6.41 -39.07 -35.13
N PRO A 79 -7.32 -39.16 -36.12
CA PRO A 79 -8.14 -38.02 -36.55
C PRO A 79 -9.16 -37.57 -35.49
N SER A 80 -9.64 -38.48 -34.64
CA SER A 80 -10.62 -38.23 -33.57
C SER A 80 -10.06 -37.41 -32.40
N THR A 81 -8.76 -37.50 -32.14
CA THR A 81 -8.07 -36.87 -31.00
C THR A 81 -7.10 -35.77 -31.40
N ARG A 82 -6.90 -35.52 -32.70
CA ARG A 82 -5.94 -34.52 -33.21
C ARG A 82 -6.17 -33.10 -32.70
N SER A 83 -7.42 -32.71 -32.47
CA SER A 83 -7.75 -31.41 -31.87
C SER A 83 -8.03 -31.46 -30.37
N ALA A 84 -7.86 -32.61 -29.72
CA ALA A 84 -8.15 -32.74 -28.30
C ALA A 84 -7.16 -31.93 -27.48
N ARG A 85 -7.65 -31.27 -26.43
CA ARG A 85 -6.81 -30.64 -25.42
C ARG A 85 -6.28 -31.71 -24.47
N LYS A 86 -5.07 -31.53 -23.96
CA LYS A 86 -4.35 -32.57 -23.20
C LYS A 86 -3.90 -32.08 -21.84
N ILE A 87 -4.34 -32.76 -20.79
CA ILE A 87 -3.98 -32.48 -19.39
C ILE A 87 -3.22 -33.67 -18.82
N LEU A 88 -2.06 -33.42 -18.22
CA LEU A 88 -1.27 -34.43 -17.52
C LEU A 88 -1.36 -34.23 -16.00
N LEU A 89 -1.66 -35.29 -15.27
CA LEU A 89 -1.63 -35.39 -13.81
C LEU A 89 -0.28 -36.02 -13.42
N SER A 90 0.58 -35.29 -12.73
CA SER A 90 1.94 -35.75 -12.38
C SER A 90 2.15 -35.84 -10.87
N ASP A 91 2.81 -36.90 -10.40
CA ASP A 91 3.25 -37.06 -9.00
C ASP A 91 4.53 -36.28 -8.66
N GLY A 92 5.05 -35.46 -9.60
CA GLY A 92 6.16 -34.53 -9.35
C GLY A 92 7.56 -35.17 -9.28
N GLN A 93 7.68 -36.49 -9.46
CA GLN A 93 8.97 -37.19 -9.42
C GLN A 93 9.72 -37.20 -10.76
N ASP A 94 9.04 -36.96 -11.89
CA ASP A 94 9.61 -37.12 -13.24
C ASP A 94 9.57 -35.82 -14.07
N ILE A 95 10.39 -34.85 -13.68
CA ILE A 95 10.48 -33.52 -14.32
C ILE A 95 10.93 -33.62 -15.79
N GLU A 96 11.75 -34.61 -16.15
CA GLU A 96 12.24 -34.80 -17.53
C GLU A 96 11.11 -35.20 -18.50
N SER A 97 10.19 -36.07 -18.09
CA SER A 97 9.03 -36.51 -18.90
C SER A 97 8.03 -35.37 -19.15
N ILE A 98 7.80 -34.51 -18.14
CA ILE A 98 6.97 -33.31 -18.28
C ILE A 98 7.62 -32.31 -19.24
N LEU A 99 8.93 -32.06 -19.10
CA LEU A 99 9.67 -31.14 -19.96
C LEU A 99 9.70 -31.61 -21.41
N ALA A 100 9.81 -32.91 -21.67
CA ALA A 100 9.71 -33.48 -23.00
C ALA A 100 8.33 -33.25 -23.63
N ALA A 101 7.24 -33.54 -22.89
CA ALA A 101 5.88 -33.36 -23.37
C ALA A 101 5.52 -31.88 -23.65
N VAL A 102 6.03 -30.96 -22.83
CA VAL A 102 5.86 -29.50 -23.02
C VAL A 102 6.67 -29.01 -24.21
N ASN A 103 7.93 -29.41 -24.36
CA ASN A 103 8.81 -28.94 -25.44
C ASN A 103 8.37 -29.41 -26.83
N GLU A 104 7.67 -30.54 -26.93
CA GLU A 104 7.07 -30.98 -28.19
C GLU A 104 5.74 -30.27 -28.54
N GLY A 105 5.26 -29.38 -27.67
CA GLY A 105 4.00 -28.64 -27.87
C GLY A 105 2.75 -29.52 -27.76
N ARG A 106 2.86 -30.66 -27.07
CA ARG A 106 1.82 -31.70 -27.02
C ARG A 106 1.10 -31.76 -25.68
N LEU A 107 1.40 -30.84 -24.76
CA LEU A 107 0.75 -30.74 -23.45
C LEU A 107 0.18 -29.33 -23.29
N ASP A 108 -1.13 -29.24 -23.01
CA ASP A 108 -1.81 -27.96 -22.85
C ASP A 108 -1.83 -27.51 -21.39
N HIS A 109 -1.90 -28.46 -20.46
CA HIS A 109 -1.90 -28.19 -19.03
C HIS A 109 -1.30 -29.34 -18.21
N CYS A 110 -0.62 -29.02 -17.11
CA CYS A 110 -0.07 -30.00 -16.17
C CYS A 110 -0.56 -29.66 -14.76
N ILE A 111 -1.00 -30.68 -14.00
CA ILE A 111 -1.47 -30.57 -12.63
C ILE A 111 -0.64 -31.53 -11.77
N THR A 112 -0.07 -31.01 -10.69
CA THR A 112 0.76 -31.81 -9.77
C THR A 112 -0.09 -32.43 -8.65
N LYS A 113 0.07 -33.72 -8.39
CA LYS A 113 -0.55 -34.44 -7.27
C LYS A 113 0.22 -34.14 -5.96
N PRO A 114 -0.44 -34.09 -4.78
CA PRO A 114 -1.90 -34.16 -4.61
C PRO A 114 -2.56 -32.83 -5.00
N PHE A 115 -3.62 -32.90 -5.80
CA PHE A 115 -4.39 -31.73 -6.20
C PHE A 115 -5.64 -31.56 -5.32
N THR A 116 -6.02 -30.31 -5.05
CA THR A 116 -7.21 -30.01 -4.24
C THR A 116 -8.49 -30.30 -5.03
N PRO A 117 -9.62 -30.59 -4.36
CA PRO A 117 -10.91 -30.79 -5.02
C PRO A 117 -11.27 -29.60 -5.93
N ASN A 118 -11.87 -29.88 -7.09
CA ASN A 118 -12.22 -28.92 -8.17
C ASN A 118 -11.05 -28.36 -9.00
N THR A 119 -9.81 -28.77 -8.75
CA THR A 119 -8.67 -28.32 -9.57
C THR A 119 -8.81 -28.81 -11.02
N VAL A 120 -9.18 -30.07 -11.21
CA VAL A 120 -9.34 -30.66 -12.54
C VAL A 120 -10.55 -30.05 -13.25
N HIS A 121 -11.66 -29.85 -12.55
CA HIS A 121 -12.83 -29.16 -13.10
C HIS A 121 -12.51 -27.76 -13.64
N LYS A 122 -11.74 -26.94 -12.90
CA LYS A 122 -11.34 -25.60 -13.34
C LYS A 122 -10.44 -25.64 -14.58
N SER A 123 -9.47 -26.55 -14.60
CA SER A 123 -8.59 -26.72 -15.76
C SER A 123 -9.35 -27.25 -16.98
N ALA A 124 -10.31 -28.17 -16.79
CA ALA A 124 -11.19 -28.65 -17.84
C ALA A 124 -12.04 -27.52 -18.45
N ILE A 125 -12.62 -26.61 -17.64
CA ILE A 125 -13.34 -25.42 -18.14
C ILE A 125 -12.45 -24.61 -19.07
N LYS A 126 -11.23 -24.29 -18.64
CA LYS A 126 -10.30 -23.44 -19.41
C LYS A 126 -9.92 -24.07 -20.75
N GLU A 127 -9.59 -25.36 -20.74
CA GLU A 127 -9.15 -26.07 -21.94
C GLU A 127 -10.31 -26.35 -22.89
N LEU A 128 -11.47 -26.80 -22.39
CA LEU A 128 -12.66 -26.99 -23.20
C LEU A 128 -13.18 -25.69 -23.82
N THR A 129 -13.06 -24.56 -23.09
CA THR A 129 -13.39 -23.24 -23.66
C THR A 129 -12.50 -22.95 -24.87
N THR A 130 -11.21 -23.23 -24.76
CA THR A 130 -10.25 -22.99 -25.86
C THR A 130 -10.59 -23.88 -27.06
N PHE A 131 -10.87 -25.17 -26.82
CA PHE A 131 -11.30 -26.11 -27.85
C PHE A 131 -12.54 -25.66 -28.64
N ILE A 132 -13.61 -25.25 -27.95
CA ILE A 132 -14.87 -24.86 -28.59
C ILE A 132 -14.69 -23.58 -29.43
N LEU A 133 -13.87 -22.64 -28.97
CA LEU A 133 -13.61 -21.38 -29.67
C LEU A 133 -12.81 -21.56 -30.98
N GLU A 134 -12.08 -22.66 -31.15
CA GLU A 134 -11.36 -22.99 -32.38
C GLU A 134 -12.28 -23.59 -33.47
N LYS A 135 -13.56 -23.88 -33.16
CA LYS A 135 -14.54 -24.42 -34.10
C LYS A 135 -15.42 -23.31 -34.66
N ASP A 136 -15.17 -22.92 -35.91
CA ASP A 136 -15.85 -21.79 -36.58
C ASP A 136 -17.35 -22.00 -36.85
N ASN A 137 -17.84 -23.25 -36.85
CA ASN A 137 -19.23 -23.61 -37.18
C ASN A 137 -20.10 -23.98 -35.96
N GLU A 138 -19.60 -23.75 -34.74
CA GLU A 138 -20.32 -24.08 -33.51
C GLU A 138 -21.11 -22.90 -32.95
N ASP A 139 -22.27 -23.19 -32.33
CA ASP A 139 -22.99 -22.19 -31.55
C ASP A 139 -22.31 -22.00 -30.18
N TRP A 140 -21.31 -21.11 -30.13
CA TRP A 140 -20.54 -20.86 -28.91
C TRP A 140 -21.40 -20.48 -27.71
N LEU A 141 -22.56 -19.83 -27.91
CA LEU A 141 -23.47 -19.43 -26.84
C LEU A 141 -24.10 -20.64 -26.13
N ALA A 142 -24.27 -21.77 -26.82
CA ALA A 142 -24.82 -23.00 -26.26
C ALA A 142 -23.94 -23.61 -25.15
N TYR A 143 -22.66 -23.22 -25.08
CA TYR A 143 -21.66 -23.65 -24.10
C TYR A 143 -21.42 -22.60 -22.99
N SER A 144 -21.99 -21.41 -23.10
CA SER A 144 -21.72 -20.28 -22.20
C SER A 144 -22.08 -20.49 -20.73
N HIS A 145 -23.04 -21.39 -20.45
CA HIS A 145 -23.44 -21.77 -19.08
C HIS A 145 -22.61 -22.89 -18.47
N LEU A 146 -21.79 -23.58 -19.28
CA LEU A 146 -21.04 -24.78 -18.90
C LEU A 146 -19.52 -24.53 -18.93
N LEU A 147 -19.06 -23.56 -19.73
CA LEU A 147 -17.67 -23.16 -19.91
C LEU A 147 -17.46 -21.68 -19.50
N ASP A 148 -16.29 -21.08 -19.77
CA ASP A 148 -15.99 -19.69 -19.39
C ASP A 148 -16.86 -18.71 -20.20
N GLN A 149 -17.93 -18.25 -19.56
CA GLN A 149 -18.93 -17.34 -20.12
C GLN A 149 -18.33 -16.04 -20.65
N ASN A 150 -17.38 -15.44 -19.92
CA ASN A 150 -16.80 -14.15 -20.29
C ASN A 150 -15.94 -14.27 -21.55
N ARG A 151 -15.17 -15.35 -21.65
CA ARG A 151 -14.31 -15.61 -22.81
C ARG A 151 -15.14 -15.96 -24.05
N ILE A 152 -16.20 -16.76 -23.89
CA ILE A 152 -17.14 -17.11 -24.97
C ILE A 152 -17.88 -15.88 -25.51
N LEU A 153 -18.45 -15.05 -24.63
CA LEU A 153 -19.18 -13.84 -25.03
C LEU A 153 -18.28 -12.85 -25.79
N ARG A 154 -17.05 -12.63 -25.30
CA ARG A 154 -16.08 -11.75 -25.99
C ARG A 154 -15.76 -12.26 -27.40
N ALA A 155 -15.42 -13.55 -27.53
CA ALA A 155 -15.11 -14.14 -28.83
C ALA A 155 -16.31 -14.07 -29.79
N HIS A 156 -17.52 -14.35 -29.32
CA HIS A 156 -18.75 -14.23 -30.12
C HIS A 156 -19.00 -12.80 -30.62
N ILE A 157 -18.83 -11.81 -29.75
CA ILE A 157 -18.95 -10.39 -30.10
C ILE A 157 -17.89 -10.02 -31.15
N ASP A 158 -16.63 -10.44 -30.97
CA ASP A 158 -15.54 -10.16 -31.90
C ASP A 158 -15.79 -10.79 -33.29
N ASN A 159 -16.30 -12.03 -33.35
CA ASN A 159 -16.60 -12.70 -34.61
C ASN A 159 -17.79 -12.05 -35.34
N ARG A 160 -18.85 -11.69 -34.61
CA ARG A 160 -19.96 -10.86 -35.14
C ARG A 160 -19.44 -9.52 -35.65
N MET A 161 -18.58 -8.83 -34.90
CA MET A 161 -17.97 -7.57 -35.32
C MET A 161 -17.13 -7.72 -36.60
N ARG A 162 -16.38 -8.82 -36.76
CA ARG A 162 -15.62 -9.11 -37.99
C ARG A 162 -16.53 -9.34 -39.20
N SER A 163 -17.60 -10.12 -39.06
CA SER A 163 -18.55 -10.36 -40.15
C SER A 163 -19.35 -9.10 -40.53
N TYR A 164 -19.73 -8.27 -39.56
CA TYR A 164 -20.32 -6.95 -39.82
C TYR A 164 -19.35 -5.98 -40.53
N ARG A 165 -18.05 -6.02 -40.21
CA ARG A 165 -17.02 -5.22 -40.90
C ARG A 165 -16.83 -5.63 -42.35
N ALA A 166 -16.88 -6.92 -42.67
CA ALA A 166 -16.64 -7.42 -44.02
C ALA A 166 -17.67 -6.95 -45.06
N GLY A 167 -18.93 -6.72 -44.67
CA GLY A 167 -20.00 -6.28 -45.58
C GLY A 167 -20.12 -4.77 -45.81
N PHE A 168 -19.48 -3.93 -44.97
CA PHE A 168 -19.69 -2.47 -44.95
C PHE A 168 -18.48 -1.66 -45.45
N ILE A 169 -17.31 -2.28 -45.59
CA ILE A 169 -16.03 -1.55 -45.55
C ILE A 169 -15.18 -1.67 -46.83
N HIS A 170 -15.45 -2.63 -47.73
CA HIS A 170 -14.48 -2.98 -48.77
C HIS A 170 -14.15 -1.86 -49.77
N ASP A 171 -15.08 -0.93 -50.04
CA ASP A 171 -14.88 0.12 -51.06
C ASP A 171 -14.37 1.47 -50.54
N PHE A 172 -14.36 1.72 -49.22
CA PHE A 172 -14.09 3.06 -48.66
C PHE A 172 -12.86 3.13 -47.74
N HIS A 173 -12.07 2.06 -47.63
CA HIS A 173 -10.86 2.06 -46.79
C HIS A 173 -9.71 2.91 -47.36
N ASP A 174 -9.65 3.06 -48.69
CA ASP A 174 -8.58 3.79 -49.39
C ASP A 174 -8.71 5.31 -49.33
N LEU A 175 -9.86 5.83 -48.87
CA LEU A 175 -10.11 7.26 -48.73
C LEU A 175 -9.59 7.77 -47.38
N SER A 176 -8.77 8.82 -47.42
CA SER A 176 -8.42 9.63 -46.25
C SER A 176 -9.64 10.39 -45.70
N ASP A 177 -9.59 10.80 -44.43
CA ASP A 177 -10.70 11.51 -43.77
C ASP A 177 -11.09 12.81 -44.49
N THR A 178 -10.11 13.52 -45.05
CA THR A 178 -10.32 14.73 -45.86
C THR A 178 -11.02 14.41 -47.18
N GLN A 179 -10.59 13.35 -47.89
CA GLN A 179 -11.24 12.93 -49.13
C GLN A 179 -12.66 12.44 -48.90
N LEU A 180 -12.90 11.69 -47.82
CA LEU A 180 -14.22 11.23 -47.43
C LEU A 180 -15.14 12.43 -47.08
N ALA A 181 -14.64 13.38 -46.30
CA ALA A 181 -15.37 14.60 -45.98
C ALA A 181 -15.67 15.44 -47.22
N GLU A 182 -14.74 15.55 -48.17
CA GLU A 182 -14.96 16.26 -49.43
C GLU A 182 -15.99 15.57 -50.33
N GLN A 183 -16.02 14.24 -50.39
CA GLN A 183 -17.05 13.51 -51.13
C GLN A 183 -18.44 13.69 -50.50
N VAL A 184 -18.55 13.64 -49.17
CA VAL A 184 -19.80 13.87 -48.46
C VAL A 184 -20.29 15.31 -48.67
N ILE A 185 -19.41 16.31 -48.49
CA ILE A 185 -19.73 17.72 -48.70
C ILE A 185 -20.12 17.99 -50.16
N GLY A 186 -19.38 17.43 -51.12
CA GLY A 186 -19.67 17.57 -52.56
C GLY A 186 -21.03 17.01 -52.93
N SER A 187 -21.34 15.80 -52.46
CA SER A 187 -22.64 15.16 -52.69
C SER A 187 -23.80 15.94 -52.06
N LEU A 188 -23.60 16.47 -50.85
CA LEU A 188 -24.58 17.35 -50.21
C LEU A 188 -24.78 18.65 -50.98
N HIS A 189 -23.70 19.29 -51.44
CA HIS A 189 -23.79 20.49 -52.27
C HIS A 189 -24.53 20.26 -53.59
N GLU A 190 -24.29 19.14 -54.27
CA GLU A 190 -24.97 18.78 -55.52
C GLU A 190 -26.48 18.57 -55.30
N PHE A 191 -26.84 17.90 -54.20
CA PHE A 191 -28.24 17.72 -53.82
C PHE A 191 -28.98 19.05 -53.59
N PHE A 192 -28.37 19.98 -52.86
CA PHE A 192 -29.03 21.26 -52.57
C PHE A 192 -28.97 22.22 -53.76
N THR A 193 -27.92 22.24 -54.59
CA THR A 193 -27.88 23.12 -55.79
C THR A 193 -29.00 22.83 -56.81
N THR A 194 -29.54 21.61 -56.85
CA THR A 194 -30.65 21.24 -57.73
C THR A 194 -32.05 21.34 -57.10
N LYS A 195 -32.17 21.33 -55.76
CA LYS A 195 -33.45 21.28 -55.03
C LYS A 195 -33.46 22.02 -53.66
N ASP A 196 -32.83 23.20 -53.55
CA ASP A 196 -32.78 23.93 -52.25
C ASP A 196 -34.08 24.70 -51.92
N GLU A 197 -35.17 23.98 -51.66
CA GLU A 197 -36.39 24.59 -51.08
C GLU A 197 -36.20 24.96 -49.59
N THR A 198 -35.18 24.39 -48.91
CA THR A 198 -35.01 24.44 -47.45
C THR A 198 -33.96 25.45 -46.96
N ARG A 199 -33.20 26.09 -47.86
CA ARG A 199 -32.07 26.99 -47.55
C ARG A 199 -31.08 26.32 -46.59
N ALA A 200 -30.64 25.13 -46.96
CA ALA A 200 -29.75 24.30 -46.16
C ALA A 200 -28.31 24.85 -46.11
N ILE A 201 -27.83 25.45 -47.20
CA ILE A 201 -26.52 26.11 -47.27
C ILE A 201 -26.64 27.50 -46.65
N ARG A 202 -25.82 27.79 -45.63
CA ARG A 202 -25.89 29.04 -44.87
C ARG A 202 -24.50 29.59 -44.59
N SER A 203 -24.38 30.91 -44.55
CA SER A 203 -23.20 31.62 -44.07
C SER A 203 -23.52 32.32 -42.75
N TYR A 204 -22.67 32.12 -41.76
CA TYR A 204 -22.75 32.75 -40.45
C TYR A 204 -21.56 33.69 -40.24
N SER A 205 -21.78 34.80 -39.54
CA SER A 205 -20.70 35.70 -39.12
C SER A 205 -19.76 35.02 -38.12
N ALA A 206 -18.63 35.66 -37.81
CA ALA A 206 -17.88 35.33 -36.59
C ALA A 206 -18.77 35.51 -35.35
N ASP A 207 -18.45 34.79 -34.29
CA ASP A 207 -19.13 34.75 -32.98
C ASP A 207 -20.57 34.23 -33.02
N HIS A 208 -20.93 33.47 -34.06
CA HIS A 208 -22.24 32.83 -34.16
C HIS A 208 -22.25 31.49 -33.43
N LEU A 209 -23.26 31.31 -32.59
CA LEU A 209 -23.47 30.09 -31.81
C LEU A 209 -24.17 29.01 -32.65
N LEU A 210 -23.51 27.87 -32.87
CA LEU A 210 -24.10 26.71 -33.55
C LEU A 210 -24.78 25.77 -32.55
N THR A 211 -24.09 25.41 -31.46
CA THR A 211 -24.65 24.59 -30.36
C THR A 211 -24.31 25.22 -29.03
N ARG A 212 -25.11 24.93 -28.00
CA ARG A 212 -24.79 25.27 -26.61
C ARG A 212 -24.76 24.03 -25.75
N GLU A 213 -23.71 23.87 -24.95
CA GLU A 213 -23.58 22.78 -23.98
C GLU A 213 -24.84 22.66 -23.10
N GLY A 214 -25.37 21.44 -22.97
CA GLY A 214 -26.56 21.15 -22.17
C GLY A 214 -27.90 21.44 -22.85
N GLU A 215 -27.93 22.10 -24.01
CA GLU A 215 -29.17 22.35 -24.76
C GLU A 215 -29.45 21.25 -25.79
N PRO A 216 -30.73 20.95 -26.09
CA PRO A 216 -31.11 19.97 -27.10
C PRO A 216 -30.65 20.38 -28.50
N ASN A 217 -29.97 19.47 -29.19
CA ASN A 217 -29.55 19.70 -30.55
C ASN A 217 -30.54 19.09 -31.56
N ARG A 218 -31.04 19.92 -32.48
CA ARG A 218 -31.97 19.48 -33.54
C ARG A 218 -31.33 19.49 -34.92
N PHE A 219 -30.11 19.99 -35.04
CA PHE A 219 -29.46 20.20 -36.33
C PHE A 219 -28.08 19.55 -36.38
N LEU A 220 -27.67 19.26 -37.61
CA LEU A 220 -26.35 18.80 -37.97
C LEU A 220 -25.72 19.87 -38.85
N TRP A 221 -24.49 20.28 -38.56
CA TRP A 221 -23.78 21.27 -39.37
C TRP A 221 -22.52 20.66 -39.95
N PHE A 222 -22.36 20.76 -41.27
CA PHE A 222 -21.11 20.45 -41.97
C PHE A 222 -20.40 21.74 -42.30
N ILE A 223 -19.12 21.86 -41.94
CA ILE A 223 -18.33 23.04 -42.24
C ILE A 223 -17.81 22.93 -43.67
N THR A 224 -18.22 23.85 -44.55
CA THR A 224 -17.75 23.92 -45.94
C THR A 224 -16.63 24.94 -46.08
N GLN A 225 -16.66 26.00 -45.29
CA GLN A 225 -15.61 27.02 -45.20
C GLN A 225 -15.64 27.71 -43.84
N GLY A 226 -14.48 28.14 -43.31
CA GLY A 226 -14.37 28.84 -42.02
C GLY A 226 -13.89 27.94 -40.88
N GLU A 227 -13.92 28.50 -39.67
CA GLU A 227 -13.43 27.86 -38.44
C GLU A 227 -14.46 27.93 -37.32
N VAL A 228 -14.63 26.83 -36.60
CA VAL A 228 -15.54 26.71 -35.44
C VAL A 228 -14.75 26.18 -34.24
N ALA A 229 -14.82 26.86 -33.10
CA ALA A 229 -14.28 26.40 -31.83
C ALA A 229 -15.36 25.71 -31.00
N LEU A 230 -14.98 24.60 -30.35
CA LEU A 230 -15.79 23.90 -29.36
C LEU A 230 -15.29 24.23 -27.97
N TYR A 231 -16.18 24.77 -27.14
CA TYR A 231 -15.93 25.09 -25.73
C TYR A 231 -16.66 24.11 -24.82
N LYS A 232 -16.05 23.86 -23.66
CA LYS A 232 -16.65 23.07 -22.57
C LYS A 232 -16.34 23.72 -21.23
N LYS A 233 -17.29 23.64 -20.29
CA LYS A 233 -17.07 24.06 -18.90
C LYS A 233 -16.31 22.99 -18.11
N ASP A 234 -15.27 23.40 -17.41
CA ASP A 234 -14.59 22.55 -16.42
C ASP A 234 -15.39 22.48 -15.10
N ASP A 235 -14.92 21.68 -14.14
CA ASP A 235 -15.57 21.48 -12.84
C ASP A 235 -15.68 22.77 -12.01
N LEU A 236 -14.91 23.81 -12.37
CA LEU A 236 -14.93 25.14 -11.76
C LEU A 236 -15.85 26.11 -12.52
N GLY A 237 -16.53 25.64 -13.57
CA GLY A 237 -17.45 26.42 -14.39
C GLY A 237 -16.77 27.32 -15.43
N ILE A 238 -15.45 27.21 -15.63
CA ILE A 238 -14.68 28.01 -16.58
C ILE A 238 -14.77 27.39 -17.97
N GLU A 239 -15.12 28.19 -18.99
CA GLU A 239 -15.15 27.73 -20.38
C GLU A 239 -13.73 27.60 -20.95
N ARG A 240 -13.40 26.42 -21.49
CA ARG A 240 -12.13 26.13 -22.16
C ARG A 240 -12.37 25.67 -23.59
N GLU A 241 -11.55 26.16 -24.53
CA GLU A 241 -11.52 25.66 -25.91
C GLU A 241 -10.96 24.23 -25.89
N VAL A 242 -11.76 23.26 -26.35
CA VAL A 242 -11.40 21.85 -26.38
C VAL A 242 -10.83 21.46 -27.74
N VAL A 243 -11.48 21.91 -28.82
CA VAL A 243 -11.12 21.56 -30.21
C VAL A 243 -11.51 22.68 -31.16
N ARG A 244 -10.66 22.92 -32.16
CA ARG A 244 -10.99 23.72 -33.34
C ARG A 244 -11.28 22.84 -34.55
N HIS A 245 -12.38 23.13 -35.22
CA HIS A 245 -12.84 22.43 -36.40
C HIS A 245 -12.83 23.36 -37.62
N THR A 246 -12.50 22.78 -38.77
CA THR A 246 -12.39 23.49 -40.06
C THR A 246 -13.16 22.72 -41.12
N LYS A 247 -13.00 23.09 -42.41
CA LYS A 247 -13.67 22.43 -43.54
C LYS A 247 -13.59 20.91 -43.44
N GLY A 248 -14.72 20.23 -43.63
CA GLY A 248 -14.82 18.78 -43.58
C GLY A 248 -15.24 18.21 -42.22
N ASN A 249 -15.23 19.02 -41.15
CA ASN A 249 -15.71 18.59 -39.85
C ASN A 249 -17.22 18.77 -39.69
N ILE A 250 -17.76 18.00 -38.75
CA ILE A 250 -19.20 17.94 -38.43
C ILE A 250 -19.39 18.45 -37.01
N ILE A 251 -20.29 19.40 -36.83
CA ILE A 251 -20.71 19.90 -35.53
C ILE A 251 -22.07 19.30 -35.18
N GLY A 252 -22.23 18.88 -33.92
CA GLY A 252 -23.49 18.33 -33.43
C GLY A 252 -23.80 16.88 -33.83
N GLY A 253 -22.87 16.18 -34.51
CA GLY A 253 -23.06 14.82 -35.03
C GLY A 253 -23.63 13.82 -34.02
N MET A 254 -22.97 13.68 -32.86
CA MET A 254 -23.41 12.73 -31.84
C MET A 254 -24.77 13.10 -31.24
N SER A 255 -24.95 14.34 -30.79
CA SER A 255 -26.23 14.83 -30.23
C SER A 255 -27.39 14.73 -31.23
N PHE A 256 -27.11 14.88 -32.53
CA PHE A 256 -28.10 14.72 -33.57
C PHE A 256 -28.51 13.24 -33.76
N VAL A 257 -27.53 12.33 -33.78
CA VAL A 257 -27.80 10.89 -33.95
C VAL A 257 -28.41 10.27 -32.68
N SER A 258 -27.85 10.53 -31.50
CA SER A 258 -28.34 9.96 -30.23
C SER A 258 -29.59 10.64 -29.70
N GLY A 259 -29.85 11.90 -30.07
CA GLY A 259 -30.94 12.70 -29.52
C GLY A 259 -30.63 13.31 -28.14
N GLU A 260 -29.41 13.13 -27.63
CA GLU A 260 -28.95 13.72 -26.38
C GLU A 260 -28.67 15.24 -26.51
N HIS A 261 -28.55 15.90 -25.37
CA HIS A 261 -28.12 17.30 -25.32
C HIS A 261 -26.71 17.48 -25.90
N SER A 262 -26.46 18.68 -26.41
CA SER A 262 -25.14 19.07 -26.94
C SER A 262 -24.06 18.91 -25.86
N PHE A 263 -22.99 18.20 -26.19
CA PHE A 263 -21.85 17.98 -25.28
C PHE A 263 -20.96 19.22 -25.10
N SER A 264 -21.04 20.18 -26.02
CA SER A 264 -20.13 21.32 -26.09
C SER A 264 -20.82 22.51 -26.76
N THR A 265 -20.39 23.71 -26.38
CA THR A 265 -20.78 24.96 -27.02
C THR A 265 -19.93 25.16 -28.27
N ALA A 266 -20.54 25.32 -29.44
CA ALA A 266 -19.83 25.54 -30.70
C ALA A 266 -20.03 26.98 -31.18
N VAL A 267 -18.94 27.69 -31.42
CA VAL A 267 -18.95 29.11 -31.84
C VAL A 267 -18.09 29.27 -33.09
N THR A 268 -18.59 29.99 -34.10
CA THR A 268 -17.82 30.34 -35.29
C THR A 268 -16.75 31.37 -34.95
N LEU A 269 -15.49 31.13 -35.31
CA LEU A 269 -14.40 32.09 -35.10
C LEU A 269 -14.24 33.06 -36.27
N THR A 270 -14.62 32.62 -37.46
CA THR A 270 -14.55 33.39 -38.71
C THR A 270 -15.89 33.34 -39.42
N GLN A 271 -16.06 34.12 -40.49
CA GLN A 271 -17.22 33.94 -41.35
C GLN A 271 -17.21 32.50 -41.90
N THR A 272 -18.21 31.72 -41.49
CA THR A 272 -18.24 30.27 -41.68
C THR A 272 -19.45 29.90 -42.53
N GLU A 273 -19.19 29.17 -43.62
CA GLU A 273 -20.21 28.56 -44.45
C GLU A 273 -20.44 27.11 -43.98
N VAL A 274 -21.71 26.75 -43.82
CA VAL A 274 -22.12 25.44 -43.35
C VAL A 274 -23.33 24.92 -44.10
N ILE A 275 -23.43 23.59 -44.21
CA ILE A 275 -24.66 22.89 -44.59
C ILE A 275 -25.38 22.50 -43.31
N LYS A 276 -26.54 23.11 -43.06
CA LYS A 276 -27.38 22.89 -41.88
C LYS A 276 -28.53 21.93 -42.23
N LEU A 277 -28.54 20.75 -41.61
CA LEU A 277 -29.56 19.73 -41.80
C LEU A 277 -30.35 19.52 -40.52
N ASP A 278 -31.68 19.47 -40.60
CA ASP A 278 -32.52 18.90 -39.54
C ASP A 278 -32.81 17.41 -39.82
N ARG A 279 -33.57 16.75 -38.95
CA ARG A 279 -33.87 15.31 -39.08
C ARG A 279 -34.66 14.98 -40.34
N ASP A 280 -35.59 15.84 -40.74
CA ASP A 280 -36.48 15.58 -41.86
C ASP A 280 -35.71 15.74 -43.18
N VAL A 281 -34.94 16.83 -43.30
CA VAL A 281 -34.06 17.09 -44.44
C VAL A 281 -32.96 16.03 -44.53
N PHE A 282 -32.37 15.63 -43.40
CA PHE A 282 -31.37 14.56 -43.37
C PHE A 282 -31.95 13.24 -43.89
N SER A 283 -33.14 12.86 -43.44
CA SER A 283 -33.81 11.65 -43.91
C SER A 283 -34.07 11.71 -45.41
N GLN A 284 -34.57 12.84 -45.92
CA GLN A 284 -34.83 13.03 -47.36
C GLN A 284 -33.55 12.88 -48.21
N VAL A 285 -32.45 13.48 -47.77
CA VAL A 285 -31.14 13.38 -48.42
C VAL A 285 -30.68 11.93 -48.49
N MET A 286 -30.76 11.20 -47.37
CA MET A 286 -30.29 9.81 -47.28
C MET A 286 -31.14 8.82 -48.08
N HIS A 287 -32.45 9.09 -48.24
CA HIS A 287 -33.32 8.27 -49.10
C HIS A 287 -33.17 8.60 -50.59
N SER A 288 -32.69 9.80 -50.92
CA SER A 288 -32.53 10.24 -52.32
C SER A 288 -31.21 9.80 -52.93
N ASN A 289 -30.19 9.53 -52.11
CA ASN A 289 -28.87 9.09 -52.56
C ASN A 289 -28.38 7.89 -51.72
N THR A 290 -28.57 6.68 -52.26
CA THR A 290 -28.19 5.41 -51.62
C THR A 290 -26.68 5.31 -51.37
N ASP A 291 -25.85 6.00 -52.14
CA ASP A 291 -24.39 5.96 -52.04
C ASP A 291 -23.84 6.93 -50.97
N LEU A 292 -24.64 7.91 -50.52
CA LEU A 292 -24.25 8.92 -49.54
C LEU A 292 -24.31 8.41 -48.10
N LEU A 293 -25.26 7.53 -47.78
CA LEU A 293 -25.45 6.99 -46.44
C LEU A 293 -24.23 6.19 -45.93
N PRO A 294 -23.60 5.30 -46.74
CA PRO A 294 -22.36 4.64 -46.36
C PRO A 294 -21.19 5.61 -46.09
N LEU A 295 -21.01 6.60 -46.98
CA LEU A 295 -19.95 7.61 -46.86
C LEU A 295 -20.08 8.43 -45.57
N PHE A 296 -21.30 8.90 -45.29
CA PHE A 296 -21.61 9.66 -44.08
C PHE A 296 -21.42 8.82 -42.81
N THR A 297 -21.93 7.58 -42.82
CA THR A 297 -21.81 6.67 -41.68
C THR A 297 -20.34 6.36 -41.37
N ASN A 298 -19.52 6.16 -42.40
CA ASN A 298 -18.08 5.94 -42.26
C ASN A 298 -17.39 7.17 -41.64
N LEU A 299 -17.71 8.37 -42.13
CA LEU A 299 -17.15 9.62 -41.61
C LEU A 299 -17.47 9.84 -40.12
N LEU A 300 -18.73 9.59 -39.72
CA LEU A 300 -19.12 9.64 -38.31
C LEU A 300 -18.39 8.60 -37.46
N LEU A 301 -18.35 7.34 -37.92
CA LEU A 301 -17.69 6.25 -37.19
C LEU A 301 -16.19 6.52 -37.02
N ARG A 302 -15.51 7.07 -38.03
CA ARG A 302 -14.08 7.45 -37.94
C ARG A 302 -13.86 8.57 -36.93
N HIS A 303 -14.67 9.63 -36.97
CA HIS A 303 -14.58 10.71 -35.99
C HIS A 303 -14.82 10.21 -34.56
N PHE A 304 -15.80 9.32 -34.36
CA PHE A 304 -16.07 8.71 -33.07
C PHE A 304 -14.91 7.82 -32.58
N ASN A 305 -14.42 6.92 -33.42
CA ASN A 305 -13.29 6.05 -33.08
C ASN A 305 -12.03 6.83 -32.70
N ARG A 306 -11.69 7.91 -33.44
CA ARG A 306 -10.53 8.76 -33.10
C ARG A 306 -10.71 9.47 -31.76
N ARG A 307 -11.92 9.94 -31.46
CA ARG A 307 -12.23 10.56 -30.16
C ARG A 307 -12.12 9.54 -29.03
N LEU A 308 -12.62 8.33 -29.21
CA LEU A 308 -12.46 7.24 -28.24
C LEU A 308 -10.99 6.88 -28.02
N GLN A 309 -10.22 6.68 -29.09
CA GLN A 309 -8.79 6.36 -29.00
C GLN A 309 -8.01 7.44 -28.23
N ARG A 310 -8.26 8.73 -28.49
CA ARG A 310 -7.65 9.83 -27.72
C ARG A 310 -8.00 9.72 -26.24
N SER A 311 -9.28 9.52 -25.92
CA SER A 311 -9.72 9.39 -24.52
C SER A 311 -9.09 8.19 -23.80
N ILE A 312 -8.96 7.05 -24.48
CA ILE A 312 -8.33 5.84 -23.92
C ILE A 312 -6.84 6.09 -23.68
N ASN A 313 -6.14 6.66 -24.67
CA ASN A 313 -4.71 6.95 -24.55
C ASN A 313 -4.43 7.94 -23.41
N THR A 314 -5.20 9.02 -23.29
CA THR A 314 -5.06 9.98 -22.18
C THR A 314 -5.32 9.31 -20.82
N LYS A 315 -6.31 8.42 -20.74
CA LYS A 315 -6.59 7.68 -19.49
C LYS A 315 -5.44 6.74 -19.10
N LEU A 316 -4.87 6.02 -20.07
CA LEU A 316 -3.72 5.13 -19.84
C LEU A 316 -2.48 5.92 -19.42
N GLU A 317 -2.21 7.05 -20.07
CA GLU A 317 -1.10 7.92 -19.70
C GLU A 317 -1.27 8.47 -18.28
N LEU A 318 -2.47 8.91 -17.92
CA LEU A 318 -2.79 9.35 -16.56
C LEU A 318 -2.57 8.24 -15.53
N GLN A 319 -3.06 7.01 -15.78
CA GLN A 319 -2.83 5.88 -14.88
C GLN A 319 -1.34 5.61 -14.67
N LYS A 320 -0.55 5.64 -15.75
CA LYS A 320 0.90 5.45 -15.67
C LYS A 320 1.59 6.57 -14.86
N THR A 321 1.13 7.81 -14.99
CA THR A 321 1.68 8.92 -14.18
C THR A 321 1.34 8.78 -12.71
N LEU A 322 0.14 8.29 -12.37
CA LEU A 322 -0.27 8.04 -10.99
C LEU A 322 0.57 6.92 -10.36
N GLU A 323 0.74 5.78 -11.04
CA GLU A 323 1.59 4.68 -10.56
C GLU A 323 3.04 5.14 -10.34
N SER A 324 3.58 5.93 -11.27
CA SER A 324 4.94 6.48 -11.12
C SER A 324 5.04 7.45 -9.94
N LEU A 325 4.00 8.25 -9.69
CA LEU A 325 3.97 9.19 -8.56
C LEU A 325 3.90 8.44 -7.24
N GLU A 326 3.03 7.44 -7.13
CA GLU A 326 2.88 6.59 -5.94
C GLU A 326 4.19 5.86 -5.62
N THR A 327 4.87 5.33 -6.64
CA THR A 327 6.17 4.66 -6.47
C THR A 327 7.25 5.64 -5.97
N ALA A 328 7.32 6.85 -6.55
CA ALA A 328 8.27 7.87 -6.12
C ALA A 328 7.99 8.33 -4.67
N HIS A 329 6.71 8.42 -4.31
CA HIS A 329 6.26 8.76 -2.96
C HIS A 329 6.72 7.72 -1.93
N GLN A 330 6.51 6.43 -2.22
CA GLN A 330 6.92 5.35 -1.33
C GLN A 330 8.45 5.34 -1.11
N GLN A 331 9.23 5.60 -2.16
CA GLN A 331 10.69 5.71 -2.06
C GLN A 331 11.15 6.88 -1.19
N LEU A 332 10.42 8.00 -1.20
CA LEU A 332 10.71 9.14 -0.32
C LEU A 332 10.45 8.78 1.15
N ILE A 333 9.33 8.11 1.44
CA ILE A 333 9.00 7.65 2.79
C ILE A 333 10.09 6.71 3.31
N GLU A 334 10.54 5.73 2.50
CA GLU A 334 11.61 4.82 2.92
C GLU A 334 12.93 5.54 3.18
N ARG A 335 13.30 6.51 2.35
CA ARG A 335 14.51 7.33 2.58
C ARG A 335 14.42 8.15 3.86
N GLU A 336 13.27 8.73 4.16
CA GLU A 336 13.06 9.48 5.39
C GLU A 336 13.10 8.56 6.62
N LYS A 337 12.45 7.39 6.55
CA LYS A 337 12.57 6.35 7.59
C LYS A 337 14.03 5.99 7.85
N MET A 338 14.82 5.75 6.81
CA MET A 338 16.24 5.42 6.93
C MET A 338 17.07 6.58 7.51
N ALA A 339 16.75 7.82 7.16
CA ALA A 339 17.43 9.00 7.71
C ALA A 339 17.12 9.18 9.21
N VAL A 340 15.85 9.07 9.61
CA VAL A 340 15.40 9.15 11.01
C VAL A 340 15.99 8.00 11.82
N LEU A 341 15.95 6.78 11.28
CA LEU A 341 16.57 5.60 11.89
C LEU A 341 18.08 5.79 12.02
N GLY A 342 18.77 6.30 11.01
CA GLY A 342 20.21 6.59 11.05
C GLY A 342 20.59 7.60 12.13
N GLN A 343 19.79 8.66 12.29
CA GLN A 343 20.01 9.68 13.32
C GLN A 343 19.70 9.15 14.73
N LEU A 344 18.63 8.34 14.87
CA LEU A 344 18.31 7.64 16.10
C LEU A 344 19.41 6.66 16.47
N VAL A 345 19.88 5.82 15.54
CA VAL A 345 20.95 4.85 15.76
C VAL A 345 22.24 5.55 16.18
N ALA A 346 22.60 6.68 15.57
CA ALA A 346 23.78 7.45 15.98
C ALA A 346 23.64 8.03 17.40
N GLY A 347 22.47 8.62 17.73
CA GLY A 347 22.19 9.14 19.07
C GLY A 347 22.13 8.04 20.13
N VAL A 348 21.48 6.91 19.81
CA VAL A 348 21.35 5.72 20.64
C VAL A 348 22.69 5.05 20.86
N ALA A 349 23.54 4.93 19.83
CA ALA A 349 24.88 4.38 19.97
C ALA A 349 25.69 5.21 20.95
N HIS A 350 25.61 6.54 20.84
CA HIS A 350 26.27 7.44 21.80
C HIS A 350 25.70 7.28 23.23
N GLU A 351 24.38 7.13 23.36
CA GLU A 351 23.71 6.94 24.64
C GLU A 351 23.88 5.54 25.26
N LEU A 352 24.16 4.51 24.44
CA LEU A 352 24.54 3.17 24.90
C LEU A 352 26.01 3.12 25.32
N ASN A 353 26.89 3.77 24.55
CA ASN A 353 28.32 3.81 24.84
C ASN A 353 28.61 4.45 26.20
N ASN A 354 27.85 5.47 26.60
CA ASN A 354 28.00 6.15 27.88
C ASN A 354 27.86 5.23 29.11
N PRO A 355 26.74 4.52 29.33
CA PRO A 355 26.58 3.56 30.43
C PRO A 355 27.49 2.35 30.26
N ILE A 356 27.76 1.86 29.04
CA ILE A 356 28.72 0.77 28.81
C ILE A 356 30.11 1.16 29.32
N ALA A 357 30.60 2.35 28.98
CA ALA A 357 31.89 2.84 29.46
C ALA A 357 31.92 3.01 30.99
N ALA A 358 30.80 3.40 31.60
CA ALA A 358 30.67 3.46 33.06
C ALA A 358 30.70 2.06 33.70
N ILE A 359 30.05 1.06 33.08
CA ILE A 359 30.08 -0.33 33.53
C ILE A 359 31.50 -0.90 33.44
N LEU A 360 32.20 -0.69 32.32
CA LEU A 360 33.57 -1.17 32.11
C LEU A 360 34.53 -0.59 33.16
N ARG A 361 34.53 0.74 33.36
CA ARG A 361 35.33 1.37 34.42
C ARG A 361 34.97 0.88 35.82
N GLY A 362 33.67 0.65 36.06
CA GLY A 362 33.20 0.09 37.31
C GLY A 362 33.71 -1.34 37.54
N ALA A 363 33.72 -2.18 36.51
CA ALA A 363 34.22 -3.55 36.57
C ALA A 363 35.73 -3.60 36.84
N GLU A 364 36.52 -2.72 36.20
CA GLU A 364 37.95 -2.55 36.50
C GLU A 364 38.17 -2.16 37.97
N THR A 365 37.44 -1.14 38.43
CA THR A 365 37.50 -0.68 39.83
C THR A 365 37.13 -1.80 40.81
N LEU A 366 36.08 -2.58 40.51
CA LEU A 366 35.69 -3.72 41.35
C LEU A 366 36.74 -4.81 41.37
N THR A 367 37.42 -5.08 40.26
CA THR A 367 38.48 -6.08 40.18
C THR A 367 39.64 -5.72 41.13
N GLU A 368 40.07 -4.46 41.12
CA GLU A 368 41.10 -3.95 42.02
C GLU A 368 40.66 -4.00 43.49
N LYS A 369 39.43 -3.53 43.78
CA LYS A 369 38.93 -3.40 45.15
C LYS A 369 38.57 -4.73 45.78
N ILE A 370 37.92 -5.64 45.06
CA ILE A 370 37.61 -6.98 45.57
C ILE A 370 38.89 -7.73 45.91
N ALA A 371 39.92 -7.67 45.05
CA ALA A 371 41.21 -8.29 45.34
C ALA A 371 41.79 -7.76 46.67
N SER A 372 41.75 -6.45 46.90
CA SER A 372 42.20 -5.83 48.16
C SER A 372 41.38 -6.26 49.38
N LEU A 373 40.05 -6.41 49.23
CA LEU A 373 39.14 -6.83 50.30
C LEU A 373 39.25 -8.33 50.64
N THR A 374 39.57 -9.18 49.65
CA THR A 374 39.72 -10.64 49.86
C THR A 374 41.11 -11.04 50.34
N LEU A 375 42.16 -10.31 49.95
CA LEU A 375 43.54 -10.60 50.31
C LEU A 375 44.01 -9.83 51.56
N GLY A 376 43.27 -8.80 51.97
CA GLY A 376 43.57 -7.97 53.13
C GLY A 376 43.23 -8.66 54.46
N SER A 377 44.25 -8.93 55.28
CA SER A 377 44.11 -9.47 56.64
C SER A 377 44.03 -8.35 57.69
N LYS A 378 42.85 -7.72 57.86
CA LYS A 378 42.59 -6.81 59.00
C LYS A 378 41.35 -7.21 59.83
N GLN A 379 41.41 -6.85 61.11
CA GLN A 379 40.63 -7.33 62.26
C GLN A 379 39.09 -7.18 62.19
N ASN A 380 38.42 -7.93 63.09
CA ASN A 380 36.97 -8.15 63.21
C ASN A 380 36.05 -6.90 63.18
N LEU A 381 36.50 -5.72 63.64
CA LEU A 381 35.65 -4.53 63.78
C LEU A 381 35.36 -3.86 62.42
N THR A 382 36.39 -3.65 61.60
CA THR A 382 36.27 -3.00 60.27
C THR A 382 35.65 -3.93 59.24
N SER A 383 35.75 -5.25 59.41
CA SER A 383 35.06 -6.22 58.54
C SER A 383 33.54 -6.21 58.74
N GLY A 384 33.07 -6.16 60.00
CA GLY A 384 31.63 -6.07 60.30
C GLY A 384 31.02 -4.76 59.83
N LEU A 385 31.66 -3.63 60.15
CA LEU A 385 31.22 -2.31 59.73
C LEU A 385 31.33 -2.12 58.21
N GLY A 386 32.40 -2.62 57.59
CA GLY A 386 32.61 -2.56 56.14
C GLY A 386 31.51 -3.27 55.36
N LYS A 387 31.06 -4.45 55.80
CA LYS A 387 29.92 -5.16 55.18
C LYS A 387 28.62 -4.34 55.23
N GLN A 388 28.36 -3.67 56.35
CA GLN A 388 27.20 -2.81 56.49
C GLN A 388 27.31 -1.58 55.56
N ILE A 389 28.46 -0.90 55.52
CA ILE A 389 28.71 0.23 54.62
C ILE A 389 28.56 -0.19 53.15
N LEU A 390 28.98 -1.40 52.78
CA LEU A 390 28.80 -1.93 51.43
C LEU A 390 27.31 -2.12 51.09
N GLN A 391 26.53 -2.76 51.97
CA GLN A 391 25.09 -2.94 51.79
C GLN A 391 24.37 -1.59 51.70
N ASP A 392 24.69 -0.65 52.60
CA ASP A 392 24.13 0.69 52.59
C ASP A 392 24.51 1.46 51.32
N ALA A 393 25.75 1.32 50.82
CA ALA A 393 26.18 1.93 49.57
C ALA A 393 25.46 1.35 48.33
N LEU A 394 25.05 0.08 48.41
CA LEU A 394 24.33 -0.61 47.33
C LEU A 394 22.88 -0.12 47.20
N GLU A 395 22.24 0.26 48.31
CA GLU A 395 20.81 0.63 48.37
C GLU A 395 20.56 2.14 48.55
N SER A 396 21.52 2.89 49.08
CA SER A 396 21.36 4.33 49.36
C SER A 396 21.14 5.15 48.09
N ARG A 397 20.53 6.34 48.25
CA ARG A 397 20.55 7.39 47.23
C ARG A 397 21.82 8.23 47.39
N PRO A 398 22.57 8.52 46.31
CA PRO A 398 23.75 9.37 46.42
C PRO A 398 23.34 10.79 46.81
N MET A 399 24.00 11.34 47.84
CA MET A 399 23.83 12.74 48.23
C MET A 399 24.32 13.68 47.13
N SER A 400 23.69 14.84 47.01
CA SER A 400 24.14 15.90 46.11
C SER A 400 25.50 16.45 46.54
N THR A 401 26.25 17.03 45.59
CA THR A 401 27.54 17.66 45.89
C THR A 401 27.41 18.86 46.84
N ALA A 402 26.24 19.50 46.90
CA ALA A 402 25.94 20.58 47.84
C ALA A 402 25.76 20.03 49.27
N GLU A 403 24.96 18.98 49.44
CA GLU A 403 24.74 18.31 50.73
C GLU A 403 26.04 17.72 51.29
N VAL A 404 26.81 17.00 50.47
CA VAL A 404 28.10 16.45 50.87
C VAL A 404 29.04 17.56 51.36
N ARG A 405 29.08 18.71 50.69
CA ARG A 405 29.91 19.86 51.10
C ARG A 405 29.46 20.48 52.42
N GLN A 406 28.16 20.61 52.63
CA GLN A 406 27.57 21.18 53.84
C GLN A 406 27.84 20.29 55.05
N GLU A 407 27.50 19.00 54.95
CA GLU A 407 27.70 18.01 56.00
C GLU A 407 29.19 17.81 56.31
N SER A 408 30.05 17.76 55.28
CA SER A 408 31.51 17.68 55.48
C SER A 408 32.03 18.87 56.26
N LYS A 409 31.52 20.08 56.01
CA LYS A 409 31.94 21.30 56.71
C LYS A 409 31.54 21.27 58.19
N GLN A 410 30.36 20.76 58.52
CA GLN A 410 29.92 20.59 59.91
C GLN A 410 30.77 19.56 60.64
N LEU A 411 31.04 18.40 60.02
CA LEU A 411 31.82 17.35 60.64
C LEU A 411 33.33 17.71 60.77
N THR A 412 33.85 18.55 59.86
CA THR A 412 35.23 19.08 59.94
C THR A 412 35.43 19.92 61.20
N LEU A 413 34.40 20.64 61.68
CA LEU A 413 34.50 21.44 62.91
C LEU A 413 34.71 20.56 64.16
N GLN A 414 34.31 19.29 64.10
CA GLN A 414 34.43 18.34 65.21
C GLN A 414 35.72 17.50 65.13
N LEU A 415 36.16 17.15 63.92
CA LEU A 415 37.31 16.24 63.69
C LEU A 415 38.62 16.96 63.35
N GLY A 416 38.59 18.22 62.94
CA GLY A 416 39.77 19.00 62.56
C GLY A 416 40.38 18.65 61.19
N ASP A 417 40.03 17.50 60.60
CA ASP A 417 40.47 17.07 59.27
C ASP A 417 39.32 17.05 58.26
N ARG A 418 39.45 17.89 57.22
CA ARG A 418 38.47 18.05 56.15
C ARG A 418 38.37 16.84 55.23
N GLN A 419 39.47 16.13 54.96
CA GLN A 419 39.46 14.96 54.09
C GLN A 419 38.80 13.78 54.78
N LEU A 420 39.13 13.58 56.06
CA LEU A 420 38.53 12.55 56.91
C LEU A 420 37.02 12.75 57.07
N ALA A 421 36.61 13.99 57.39
CA ALA A 421 35.21 14.36 57.52
C ALA A 421 34.42 14.10 56.23
N LYS A 422 35.00 14.41 55.07
CA LYS A 422 34.35 14.13 53.77
C LYS A 422 34.12 12.64 53.54
N LYS A 423 35.09 11.78 53.86
CA LYS A 423 34.94 10.32 53.71
C LYS A 423 33.87 9.77 54.65
N LEU A 424 33.85 10.20 55.90
CA LEU A 424 32.85 9.77 56.89
C LEU A 424 31.42 10.21 56.53
N VAL A 425 31.28 11.39 55.90
CA VAL A 425 30.01 11.84 55.32
C VAL A 425 29.60 10.98 54.13
N GLN A 426 30.52 10.66 53.23
CA GLN A 426 30.26 9.77 52.09
C GLN A 426 29.82 8.37 52.52
N PHE A 427 30.34 7.86 53.63
CA PHE A 427 29.93 6.57 54.21
C PHE A 427 28.61 6.64 54.99
N ASN A 428 27.95 7.81 55.06
CA ASN A 428 26.77 8.08 55.90
C ASN A 428 26.97 7.83 57.41
N LEU A 429 28.22 7.73 57.89
CA LEU A 429 28.52 7.45 59.30
C LEU A 429 28.25 8.64 60.23
N HIS A 430 28.17 9.86 59.69
CA HIS A 430 27.78 11.06 60.45
C HIS A 430 26.38 10.98 61.07
N GLN A 431 25.47 10.19 60.48
CA GLN A 431 24.11 9.97 60.99
C GLN A 431 24.07 8.89 62.07
N ASN A 432 25.08 8.01 62.14
CA ASN A 432 25.16 6.90 63.08
C ASN A 432 26.25 7.15 64.13
N LYS A 433 26.01 8.15 64.98
CA LYS A 433 26.89 8.60 66.08
C LYS A 433 27.48 7.46 66.93
N PRO A 434 26.71 6.44 67.37
CA PRO A 434 27.23 5.33 68.18
C PRO A 434 28.25 4.43 67.47
N VAL A 435 28.21 4.39 66.14
CA VAL A 435 29.15 3.64 65.31
C VAL A 435 30.39 4.48 65.03
N LEU A 436 30.20 5.78 64.76
CA LEU A 436 31.29 6.74 64.60
C LEU A 436 32.14 6.86 65.87
N ASP A 437 31.51 6.98 67.05
CA ASP A 437 32.20 7.07 68.34
C ASP A 437 32.98 5.80 68.67
N ARG A 438 32.45 4.62 68.30
CA ARG A 438 33.16 3.32 68.43
C ARG A 438 34.36 3.23 67.50
N LEU A 439 34.23 3.68 66.25
CA LEU A 439 35.32 3.70 65.28
C LEU A 439 36.46 4.63 65.76
N LEU A 440 36.13 5.81 66.28
CA LEU A 440 37.11 6.76 66.80
C LEU A 440 37.78 6.27 68.09
N ALA A 441 37.08 5.53 68.95
CA ALA A 441 37.61 5.04 70.22
C ALA A 441 38.45 3.76 70.12
N GLN A 442 38.21 2.92 69.11
CA GLN A 442 38.84 1.58 68.98
C GLN A 442 39.86 1.46 67.86
N SER A 443 40.08 2.52 67.07
CA SER A 443 41.05 2.50 65.97
C SER A 443 42.46 2.85 66.45
N GLU A 444 43.42 1.96 66.18
CA GLU A 444 44.86 2.20 66.40
C GLU A 444 45.48 3.02 65.25
N ASP A 445 44.92 2.93 64.03
CA ASP A 445 45.35 3.64 62.82
C ASP A 445 44.13 4.07 61.99
N LEU A 446 43.54 5.19 62.39
CA LEU A 446 42.31 5.73 61.82
C LEU A 446 42.39 6.01 60.31
N PRO A 447 43.50 6.56 59.76
CA PRO A 447 43.68 6.69 58.32
C PRO A 447 43.63 5.36 57.56
N ALA A 448 44.29 4.32 58.06
CA ALA A 448 44.31 3.02 57.39
C ALA A 448 42.95 2.30 57.49
N ASP A 449 42.25 2.43 58.62
CA ASP A 449 40.93 1.83 58.81
C ASP A 449 39.87 2.53 57.96
N ILE A 450 39.93 3.86 57.82
CA ILE A 450 39.06 4.62 56.91
C ILE A 450 39.33 4.27 55.45
N LYS A 451 40.58 4.07 55.06
CA LYS A 451 40.92 3.59 53.71
C LYS A 451 40.34 2.20 53.44
N HIS A 452 40.35 1.31 54.42
CA HIS A 452 39.75 -0.01 54.29
C HIS A 452 38.22 0.05 54.18
N LEU A 453 37.54 0.91 54.96
CA LEU A 453 36.10 1.15 54.84
C LEU A 453 35.73 1.85 53.52
N GLU A 454 36.62 2.69 52.99
CA GLU A 454 36.49 3.31 51.66
C GLU A 454 36.41 2.25 50.57
N ASP A 455 37.21 1.19 50.65
CA ASP A 455 37.17 0.10 49.68
C ASP A 455 35.80 -0.61 49.69
N TYR A 456 35.21 -0.88 50.86
CA TYR A 456 33.84 -1.43 50.96
C TYR A 456 32.77 -0.49 50.37
N HIS A 457 32.86 0.80 50.67
CA HIS A 457 31.93 1.80 50.15
C HIS A 457 32.03 1.96 48.62
N VAL A 458 33.25 2.02 48.10
CA VAL A 458 33.52 2.09 46.66
C VAL A 458 33.01 0.83 45.96
N THR A 459 33.23 -0.35 46.54
CA THR A 459 32.67 -1.61 46.00
C THR A 459 31.14 -1.58 45.93
N GLY A 460 30.46 -1.23 47.02
CA GLY A 460 28.99 -1.18 47.06
C GLY A 460 28.39 -0.13 46.10
N SER A 461 28.95 1.08 46.10
CA SER A 461 28.49 2.17 45.21
C SER A 461 28.77 1.90 43.74
N THR A 462 29.89 1.24 43.41
CA THR A 462 30.24 0.85 42.04
C THR A 462 29.30 -0.26 41.54
N LEU A 463 29.01 -1.28 42.36
CA LEU A 463 28.02 -2.31 42.04
C LEU A 463 26.63 -1.72 41.76
N ARG A 464 26.18 -0.76 42.60
CA ARG A 464 24.93 -0.04 42.34
C ARG A 464 24.98 0.71 41.01
N SER A 465 26.06 1.43 40.73
CA SER A 465 26.22 2.16 39.47
C SER A 465 26.14 1.23 38.26
N ILE A 466 26.78 0.06 38.32
CA ILE A 466 26.71 -0.95 37.26
C ILE A 466 25.27 -1.43 37.07
N ASN A 467 24.55 -1.77 38.14
CA ASN A 467 23.16 -2.22 38.07
C ASN A 467 22.23 -1.15 37.47
N VAL A 468 22.40 0.12 37.86
CA VAL A 468 21.61 1.24 37.30
C VAL A 468 21.92 1.42 35.81
N CYS A 469 23.19 1.40 35.42
CA CYS A 469 23.59 1.50 34.01
C CYS A 469 23.10 0.31 33.17
N ALA A 470 23.19 -0.91 33.70
CA ALA A 470 22.73 -2.12 33.01
C ALA A 470 21.22 -2.12 32.82
N LYS A 471 20.45 -1.70 33.85
CA LYS A 471 19.00 -1.54 33.74
C LYS A 471 18.63 -0.48 32.70
N ARG A 472 19.33 0.65 32.69
CA ARG A 472 19.14 1.71 31.68
C ARG A 472 19.40 1.21 30.25
N ILE A 473 20.44 0.39 30.04
CA ILE A 473 20.71 -0.24 28.74
C ILE A 473 19.56 -1.18 28.36
N ALA A 474 19.08 -2.01 29.29
CA ALA A 474 17.97 -2.92 29.03
C ALA A 474 16.69 -2.17 28.65
N ASP A 475 16.37 -1.08 29.35
CA ASP A 475 15.21 -0.24 29.08
C ASP A 475 15.33 0.45 27.70
N MET A 476 16.51 0.97 27.35
CA MET A 476 16.78 1.53 26.00
C MET A 476 16.64 0.49 24.89
N VAL A 477 17.22 -0.71 25.06
CA VAL A 477 17.12 -1.81 24.08
C VAL A 477 15.66 -2.26 23.93
N LYS A 478 14.88 -2.27 25.01
CA LYS A 478 13.45 -2.57 24.97
C LYS A 478 12.69 -1.53 24.13
N GLY A 479 12.93 -0.23 24.34
CA GLY A 479 12.31 0.84 23.53
C GLY A 479 12.74 0.80 22.05
N LEU A 480 13.98 0.41 21.75
CA LEU A 480 14.48 0.25 20.38
C LEU A 480 13.88 -0.96 19.64
N LYS A 481 13.51 -2.01 20.38
CA LYS A 481 12.89 -3.20 19.80
C LYS A 481 11.54 -2.89 19.13
N GLY A 482 10.86 -1.81 19.54
CA GLY A 482 9.67 -1.28 18.85
C GLY A 482 9.96 -0.79 17.43
N TYR A 483 11.11 -0.13 17.21
CA TYR A 483 11.55 0.39 15.90
C TYR A 483 12.13 -0.69 14.98
N ALA A 484 12.68 -1.77 15.56
CA ALA A 484 13.37 -2.83 14.81
C ALA A 484 12.47 -4.04 14.47
N ARG A 485 11.17 -4.00 14.81
CA ARG A 485 10.22 -5.00 14.31
C ARG A 485 10.15 -4.87 12.79
N GLN A 486 10.72 -5.83 12.09
CA GLN A 486 10.59 -5.98 10.65
C GLN A 486 9.10 -6.18 10.31
N ASP A 487 8.59 -5.33 9.43
CA ASP A 487 7.46 -5.59 8.52
C ASP A 487 6.14 -6.10 9.11
N ASP A 488 5.69 -5.59 10.26
CA ASP A 488 4.24 -5.64 10.55
C ASP A 488 3.57 -4.42 9.90
N GLU A 489 3.35 -4.50 8.59
CA GLU A 489 2.33 -3.69 7.88
C GLU A 489 0.91 -4.08 8.31
N LYS A 490 0.77 -5.08 9.18
CA LYS A 490 -0.50 -5.53 9.71
C LYS A 490 -1.04 -4.56 10.75
N LEU A 491 -2.36 -4.43 10.74
CA LEU A 491 -3.10 -3.69 11.74
C LEU A 491 -3.20 -4.53 13.03
N HIS A 492 -2.88 -3.92 14.16
CA HIS A 492 -2.99 -4.51 15.49
C HIS A 492 -3.83 -3.61 16.38
N PHE A 493 -4.55 -4.20 17.32
CA PHE A 493 -5.10 -3.44 18.45
C PHE A 493 -3.96 -3.12 19.40
N VAL A 494 -3.74 -1.81 19.62
CA VAL A 494 -2.60 -1.31 20.39
C VAL A 494 -3.08 -0.27 21.39
N ASP A 495 -2.51 -0.32 22.59
CA ASP A 495 -2.57 0.78 23.54
C ASP A 495 -1.60 1.90 23.12
N LEU A 496 -2.15 3.05 22.74
CA LEU A 496 -1.36 4.19 22.29
C LEU A 496 -0.48 4.79 23.38
N HIS A 497 -0.78 4.55 24.67
CA HIS A 497 0.06 5.00 25.78
C HIS A 497 1.42 4.32 25.77
N GLU A 498 1.50 3.03 25.41
CA GLU A 498 2.78 2.31 25.31
C GLU A 498 3.69 2.97 24.27
N GLY A 499 3.16 3.28 23.09
CA GLY A 499 3.92 3.92 22.02
C GLY A 499 4.41 5.33 22.39
N LEU A 500 3.59 6.13 23.06
CA LEU A 500 3.97 7.46 23.55
C LEU A 500 5.08 7.38 24.62
N GLU A 501 4.95 6.45 25.56
CA GLU A 501 5.95 6.24 26.60
C GLU A 501 7.29 5.79 26.03
N ASP A 502 7.28 4.85 25.08
CA ASP A 502 8.49 4.38 24.40
C ASP A 502 9.21 5.54 23.68
N THR A 503 8.46 6.41 22.99
CA THR A 503 9.04 7.61 22.36
C THR A 503 9.61 8.59 23.39
N LEU A 504 8.94 8.79 24.52
CA LEU A 504 9.44 9.67 25.58
C LEU A 504 10.72 9.15 26.23
N VAL A 505 10.86 7.83 26.37
CA VAL A 505 12.11 7.20 26.86
C VAL A 505 13.27 7.49 25.91
N ILE A 506 13.05 7.47 24.58
CA ILE A 506 14.08 7.79 23.59
C ILE A 506 14.56 9.24 23.73
N PHE A 507 13.65 10.18 24.01
CA PHE A 507 13.97 11.60 24.17
C PHE A 507 14.35 12.01 25.61
N GLU A 508 14.47 11.06 26.54
CA GLU A 508 14.67 11.33 27.98
C GLU A 508 15.84 12.32 28.23
N ASN A 509 16.97 12.18 27.53
CA ASN A 509 18.11 13.07 27.74
C ASN A 509 17.91 14.49 27.20
N LYS A 510 17.17 14.66 26.11
CA LYS A 510 16.82 16.00 25.62
C LYS A 510 15.79 16.66 26.55
N LEU A 511 14.84 15.87 27.05
CA LEU A 511 13.76 16.32 27.92
C LEU A 511 14.18 16.55 29.38
N LYS A 512 15.30 15.99 29.85
CA LYS A 512 15.81 16.16 31.24
C LYS A 512 15.98 17.60 31.70
N ARG A 513 16.13 18.54 30.77
CA ARG A 513 16.33 19.98 31.05
C ARG A 513 15.01 20.77 31.08
N PHE A 514 13.90 20.11 30.74
CA PHE A 514 12.59 20.71 30.50
C PHE A 514 11.53 20.04 31.37
N LYS A 515 10.40 20.73 31.57
CA LYS A 515 9.28 20.18 32.35
C LYS A 515 8.40 19.32 31.45
N VAL A 516 8.11 18.09 31.85
CA VAL A 516 7.22 17.17 31.11
C VAL A 516 6.02 16.80 31.98
N THR A 517 4.82 17.14 31.52
CA THR A 517 3.55 16.85 32.19
C THR A 517 2.75 15.84 31.36
N LYS A 518 2.26 14.75 31.99
CA LYS A 518 1.51 13.67 31.32
C LYS A 518 0.12 13.55 31.93
N ASN A 519 -0.92 13.74 31.14
CA ASN A 519 -2.32 13.68 31.55
C ASN A 519 -3.06 12.62 30.74
N TYR A 520 -2.85 11.35 31.08
CA TYR A 520 -3.48 10.25 30.34
C TYR A 520 -4.87 9.93 30.88
N GLN A 521 -5.87 9.96 29.99
CA GLN A 521 -7.18 9.39 30.27
C GLN A 521 -7.25 7.96 29.75
N SER A 522 -8.18 7.16 30.28
CA SER A 522 -8.42 5.81 29.77
C SER A 522 -9.07 5.90 28.38
N ILE A 523 -8.34 5.40 27.37
CA ILE A 523 -8.80 5.29 25.98
C ILE A 523 -8.80 3.80 25.60
N PRO A 524 -9.71 3.34 24.73
CA PRO A 524 -9.70 1.97 24.23
C PRO A 524 -8.51 1.72 23.29
N GLU A 525 -8.18 0.45 23.09
CA GLU A 525 -7.17 0.05 22.11
C GLU A 525 -7.59 0.47 20.69
N VAL A 526 -6.64 0.98 19.91
CA VAL A 526 -6.88 1.47 18.55
C VAL A 526 -6.29 0.46 17.57
N LEU A 527 -7.05 0.13 16.51
CA LEU A 527 -6.58 -0.70 15.41
C LEU A 527 -5.64 0.12 14.52
N CYS A 528 -4.33 -0.14 14.60
CA CYS A 528 -3.32 0.63 13.88
C CYS A 528 -2.07 -0.16 13.53
N GLN A 529 -1.24 0.42 12.66
CA GLN A 529 0.14 -0.01 12.44
C GLN A 529 1.03 0.68 13.50
N PRO A 530 1.57 -0.06 14.49
CA PRO A 530 2.28 0.54 15.62
C PRO A 530 3.49 1.38 15.20
N ILE A 531 4.27 0.88 14.23
CA ILE A 531 5.50 1.54 13.74
C ILE A 531 5.17 2.87 13.07
N SER A 532 4.11 2.91 12.25
CA SER A 532 3.65 4.11 11.57
C SER A 532 3.23 5.18 12.57
N LEU A 533 2.43 4.83 13.59
CA LEU A 533 2.05 5.80 14.64
C LEU A 533 3.24 6.22 15.52
N GLN A 534 4.19 5.33 15.76
CA GLN A 534 5.40 5.69 16.52
C GLN A 534 6.24 6.75 15.80
N GLN A 535 6.25 6.75 14.46
CA GLN A 535 6.85 7.83 13.66
C GLN A 535 6.11 9.17 13.86
N VAL A 536 4.77 9.14 13.98
CA VAL A 536 3.97 10.34 14.31
C VAL A 536 4.41 10.93 15.65
N TRP A 537 4.45 10.11 16.71
CA TRP A 537 4.85 10.57 18.05
C TRP A 537 6.26 11.12 18.07
N THR A 538 7.19 10.47 17.36
CA THR A 538 8.59 10.89 17.25
C THR A 538 8.70 12.28 16.64
N ASN A 539 7.99 12.52 15.54
CA ASN A 539 8.04 13.79 14.81
C ASN A 539 7.39 14.93 15.62
N LEU A 540 6.23 14.68 16.22
CA LEU A 540 5.54 15.70 17.03
C LEU A 540 6.37 16.08 18.27
N ILE A 541 6.91 15.10 19.00
CA ILE A 541 7.72 15.34 20.19
C ILE A 541 9.07 15.99 19.82
N SER A 542 9.71 15.57 18.72
CA SER A 542 10.95 16.21 18.28
C SER A 542 10.74 17.66 17.87
N ASN A 543 9.63 17.97 17.17
CA ASN A 543 9.30 19.35 16.79
C ASN A 543 9.03 20.23 18.02
N ALA A 544 8.32 19.70 19.02
CA ALA A 544 8.11 20.38 20.29
C ALA A 544 9.45 20.68 21.01
N ILE A 545 10.36 19.70 21.07
CA ILE A 545 11.68 19.87 21.70
C ILE A 545 12.51 20.93 20.99
N ASP A 546 12.50 20.92 19.66
CA ASP A 546 13.27 21.88 18.85
C ASP A 546 12.76 23.31 19.00
N ALA A 547 11.49 23.49 19.36
CA ALA A 547 10.85 24.79 19.54
C ALA A 547 11.01 25.38 20.96
N PHE A 548 11.55 24.62 21.92
CA PHE A 548 11.58 25.04 23.32
C PHE A 548 12.43 26.30 23.59
N PRO A 549 11.93 27.22 24.44
CA PRO A 549 12.78 28.23 25.09
C PRO A 549 13.62 27.60 26.22
N ASP A 550 14.48 28.38 26.87
CA ASP A 550 15.33 27.91 27.98
C ASP A 550 14.53 27.24 29.14
N ASN A 551 13.26 27.61 29.33
CA ASN A 551 12.31 27.00 30.27
C ASN A 551 11.18 26.23 29.55
N GLY A 552 11.52 25.40 28.58
CA GLY A 552 10.57 24.57 27.84
C GLY A 552 9.70 23.65 28.72
N GLU A 553 8.44 23.52 28.33
CA GLU A 553 7.44 22.64 28.92
C GLU A 553 6.72 21.85 27.82
N LEU A 554 6.69 20.52 27.98
CA LEU A 554 5.91 19.58 27.16
C LEU A 554 4.71 19.10 27.97
N THR A 555 3.52 19.19 27.40
CA THR A 555 2.32 18.54 27.95
C THR A 555 1.76 17.55 26.95
N ILE A 556 1.62 16.28 27.36
CA ILE A 556 0.95 15.25 26.57
C ILE A 556 -0.34 14.87 27.29
N SER A 557 -1.47 14.95 26.58
CA SER A 557 -2.78 14.59 27.10
C SER A 557 -3.48 13.62 26.16
N THR A 558 -4.26 12.68 26.70
CA THR A 558 -5.10 11.78 25.91
C THR A 558 -6.54 11.87 26.38
N GLY A 559 -7.49 11.62 25.48
CA GLY A 559 -8.93 11.65 25.77
C GLY A 559 -9.76 10.97 24.69
N ILE A 560 -11.08 10.94 24.90
CA ILE A 560 -12.04 10.45 23.90
C ILE A 560 -12.90 11.62 23.46
N LYS A 561 -13.04 11.80 22.15
CA LYS A 561 -13.90 12.83 21.55
C LYS A 561 -14.94 12.17 20.67
N GLU A 562 -16.20 12.53 20.89
CA GLU A 562 -17.31 12.09 20.05
C GLU A 562 -17.58 13.11 18.95
N ILE A 563 -17.51 12.68 17.70
CA ILE A 563 -17.77 13.51 16.51
C ILE A 563 -18.70 12.72 15.60
N GLU A 564 -19.86 13.30 15.25
CA GLU A 564 -20.84 12.68 14.35
C GLU A 564 -21.25 11.24 14.78
N ALA A 565 -21.44 11.02 16.08
CA ALA A 565 -21.77 9.72 16.70
C ALA A 565 -20.68 8.63 16.55
N ARG A 566 -19.43 9.01 16.21
CA ARG A 566 -18.24 8.16 16.23
C ARG A 566 -17.28 8.62 17.33
N HIS A 567 -16.66 7.65 17.99
CA HIS A 567 -15.68 7.92 19.05
C HIS A 567 -14.27 7.93 18.47
N PHE A 568 -13.50 8.95 18.82
CA PHE A 568 -12.09 9.10 18.44
C PHE A 568 -11.22 9.20 19.69
N ALA A 569 -10.07 8.54 19.66
CA ALA A 569 -8.98 8.76 20.59
C ALA A 569 -8.32 10.08 20.19
N GLU A 570 -8.34 11.05 21.09
CA GLU A 570 -7.67 12.33 20.95
C GLU A 570 -6.33 12.27 21.69
N ILE A 571 -5.25 12.61 21.00
CA ILE A 571 -3.90 12.71 21.54
C ILE A 571 -3.41 14.13 21.31
N ILE A 572 -3.12 14.85 22.38
CA ILE A 572 -2.71 16.25 22.35
C ILE A 572 -1.25 16.34 22.78
N VAL A 573 -0.40 16.89 21.91
CA VAL A 573 0.98 17.26 22.21
C VAL A 573 1.07 18.78 22.19
N LYS A 574 1.31 19.38 23.37
CA LYS A 574 1.42 20.83 23.54
C LYS A 574 2.81 21.22 24.04
N ASP A 575 3.41 22.20 23.39
CA ASP A 575 4.64 22.87 23.83
C ASP A 575 4.40 24.36 24.10
N ASN A 576 5.27 24.95 24.91
CA ASN A 576 5.36 26.41 25.12
C ASN A 576 6.50 27.03 24.27
N GLY A 577 6.72 26.50 23.08
CA GLY A 577 7.75 26.92 22.15
C GLY A 577 7.49 28.29 21.52
N HIS A 578 8.32 28.64 20.55
CA HIS A 578 8.19 29.89 19.79
C HIS A 578 6.92 29.99 18.91
N GLY A 579 6.07 28.96 18.89
CA GLY A 579 4.82 28.96 18.12
C GLY A 579 5.00 28.99 16.60
N ILE A 580 3.87 28.98 15.89
CA ILE A 580 3.76 29.02 14.44
C ILE A 580 2.89 30.24 14.05
N PRO A 581 3.40 31.19 13.24
CA PRO A 581 2.60 32.29 12.71
C PRO A 581 1.42 31.82 11.85
N GLU A 582 0.29 32.54 11.93
CA GLU A 582 -0.95 32.20 11.21
C GLU A 582 -0.74 32.14 9.68
N GLU A 583 0.13 33.00 9.13
CA GLU A 583 0.47 33.05 7.70
C GLU A 583 1.10 31.77 7.15
N ILE A 584 1.76 30.97 8.00
CA ILE A 584 2.46 29.75 7.58
C ILE A 584 1.75 28.48 8.03
N MET A 585 0.67 28.61 8.81
CA MET A 585 -0.01 27.49 9.46
C MET A 585 -0.67 26.53 8.46
N GLU A 586 -1.17 27.02 7.33
CA GLU A 586 -1.69 26.18 6.24
C GLU A 586 -0.57 25.47 5.45
N HIS A 587 0.63 26.05 5.42
CA HIS A 587 1.76 25.54 4.64
C HIS A 587 2.63 24.53 5.39
N ILE A 588 2.48 24.38 6.72
CA ILE A 588 3.33 23.46 7.51
C ILE A 588 3.18 21.98 7.14
N PHE A 589 2.09 21.62 6.46
CA PHE A 589 1.82 20.27 5.96
C PHE A 589 2.20 20.09 4.48
N GLU A 590 2.68 21.12 3.79
CA GLU A 590 3.15 21.00 2.40
C GLU A 590 4.50 20.28 2.32
N LEU A 591 4.66 19.44 1.28
CA LEU A 591 5.93 18.76 1.04
C LEU A 591 7.08 19.76 0.80
N ASN A 592 8.21 19.52 1.47
CA ASN A 592 9.44 20.32 1.41
C ASN A 592 9.34 21.71 2.05
N TYR A 593 8.26 21.99 2.79
CA TYR A 593 8.15 23.23 3.57
C TYR A 593 8.90 23.09 4.89
N THR A 594 9.97 23.88 5.08
CA THR A 594 10.81 23.84 6.29
C THR A 594 11.26 25.21 6.73
N THR A 595 11.17 25.48 8.03
CA THR A 595 11.65 26.72 8.66
C THR A 595 13.08 26.57 9.23
N LYS A 596 13.68 25.37 9.13
CA LYS A 596 15.01 25.08 9.67
C LYS A 596 16.10 25.37 8.61
N ARG A 597 16.91 26.42 8.80
CA ARG A 597 18.05 26.75 7.92
C ARG A 597 19.25 25.81 8.14
N GLU A 598 20.03 25.62 7.07
CA GLU A 598 21.22 24.76 6.91
C GLU A 598 22.02 24.53 8.21
N GLY A 599 21.85 23.34 8.81
CA GLY A 599 22.58 22.91 10.00
C GLY A 599 21.83 21.88 10.84
N ASN A 600 20.50 22.01 10.94
CA ASN A 600 19.59 20.98 11.46
C ASN A 600 18.71 20.50 10.31
N PHE A 601 18.91 19.26 9.87
CA PHE A 601 18.20 18.66 8.73
C PHE A 601 16.70 18.54 9.01
N GLY A 602 15.93 19.55 8.62
CA GLY A 602 14.49 19.46 8.45
C GLY A 602 14.18 19.48 6.98
N LEU A 603 14.00 18.32 6.34
CA LEU A 603 13.64 18.22 4.92
C LEU A 603 12.23 18.78 4.61
N GLY A 604 11.45 19.14 5.64
CA GLY A 604 10.08 19.65 5.47
C GLY A 604 9.07 18.56 5.10
N ILE A 605 9.34 17.32 5.50
CA ILE A 605 8.53 16.14 5.15
C ILE A 605 7.87 15.51 6.39
N GLY A 606 8.39 15.78 7.59
CA GLY A 606 7.97 15.12 8.81
C GLY A 606 6.49 15.33 9.19
N LEU A 607 5.96 16.55 9.07
CA LEU A 607 4.55 16.84 9.38
C LEU A 607 3.59 16.35 8.28
N SER A 608 3.99 16.43 7.00
CA SER A 608 3.21 15.85 5.89
C SER A 608 3.09 14.33 6.02
N VAL A 609 4.16 13.66 6.46
CA VAL A 609 4.14 12.22 6.73
C VAL A 609 3.27 11.89 7.94
N CYS A 610 3.30 12.71 8.99
CA CYS A 610 2.36 12.54 10.11
C CYS A 610 0.91 12.59 9.64
N GLN A 611 0.56 13.60 8.83
CA GLN A 611 -0.79 13.76 8.32
C GLN A 611 -1.22 12.55 7.47
N GLN A 612 -0.33 12.09 6.58
CA GLN A 612 -0.61 10.92 5.74
C GLN A 612 -0.79 9.63 6.55
N ILE A 613 0.10 9.38 7.52
CA ILE A 613 0.00 8.20 8.39
C ILE A 613 -1.32 8.23 9.14
N VAL A 614 -1.66 9.36 9.78
CA VAL A 614 -2.91 9.48 10.53
C VAL A 614 -4.13 9.33 9.61
N HIS A 615 -4.07 9.86 8.38
CA HIS A 615 -5.13 9.70 7.39
C HIS A 615 -5.31 8.26 6.91
N GLN A 616 -4.22 7.50 6.72
CA GLN A 616 -4.27 6.06 6.40
C GLN A 616 -4.96 5.25 7.51
N HIS A 617 -4.96 5.77 8.74
CA HIS A 617 -5.65 5.18 9.89
C HIS A 617 -7.08 5.72 10.09
N GLY A 618 -7.62 6.47 9.11
CA GLY A 618 -8.96 7.06 9.18
C GLY A 618 -9.07 8.25 10.13
N GLY A 619 -7.94 8.85 10.50
CA GLY A 619 -7.84 10.00 11.41
C GLY A 619 -7.48 11.32 10.72
N TRP A 620 -7.28 12.36 11.53
CA TRP A 620 -6.69 13.64 11.07
C TRP A 620 -5.88 14.32 12.18
N ILE A 621 -5.13 15.37 11.80
CA ILE A 621 -4.34 16.19 12.71
C ILE A 621 -4.86 17.63 12.64
N GLU A 622 -5.07 18.25 13.80
CA GLU A 622 -5.36 19.69 13.94
C GLU A 622 -4.17 20.38 14.61
N VAL A 623 -3.88 21.59 14.17
CA VAL A 623 -2.86 22.46 14.76
C VAL A 623 -3.54 23.70 15.34
N GLU A 624 -3.17 24.04 16.56
CA GLU A 624 -3.54 25.28 17.24
C GLU A 624 -2.24 25.89 17.76
N SER A 625 -1.88 27.09 17.30
CA SER A 625 -0.66 27.74 17.70
C SER A 625 -0.84 29.25 17.79
N ASP A 626 -0.11 29.87 18.71
CA ASP A 626 0.02 31.31 18.80
C ASP A 626 1.51 31.65 18.76
N ALA A 627 1.86 32.64 17.92
CA ALA A 627 3.24 33.02 17.68
C ALA A 627 3.88 33.49 19.00
N GLU A 628 5.09 33.00 19.27
CA GLU A 628 5.87 33.27 20.49
C GLU A 628 5.22 32.77 21.80
N SER A 629 4.18 31.92 21.74
CA SER A 629 3.49 31.42 22.94
C SER A 629 3.46 29.89 23.05
N PHE A 630 2.80 29.22 22.11
CA PHE A 630 2.62 27.76 22.19
C PHE A 630 2.30 27.15 20.82
N THR A 631 2.59 25.86 20.70
CA THR A 631 2.06 25.01 19.61
C THR A 631 1.34 23.83 20.23
N GLN A 632 0.20 23.46 19.67
CA GLN A 632 -0.60 22.34 20.11
C GLN A 632 -1.06 21.54 18.91
N MET A 633 -0.62 20.29 18.86
CA MET A 633 -0.97 19.32 17.83
C MET A 633 -1.97 18.33 18.42
N ARG A 634 -3.15 18.21 17.80
CA ARG A 634 -4.19 17.25 18.18
C ARG A 634 -4.28 16.18 17.11
N VAL A 635 -4.09 14.93 17.49
CA VAL A 635 -4.22 13.77 16.61
C VAL A 635 -5.50 13.03 17.00
N TYR A 636 -6.36 12.77 16.01
CA TYR A 636 -7.59 12.01 16.19
C TYR A 636 -7.48 10.67 15.48
N LEU A 637 -7.73 9.59 16.19
CA LEU A 637 -7.75 8.23 15.64
C LEU A 637 -9.08 7.54 15.98
N PRO A 638 -9.74 6.86 15.03
CA PRO A 638 -11.03 6.22 15.29
C PRO A 638 -10.89 5.08 16.32
N THR A 639 -11.78 5.05 17.32
CA THR A 639 -11.74 4.04 18.40
C THR A 639 -12.58 2.79 18.15
N HIS A 640 -13.26 2.68 17.00
CA HIS A 640 -13.74 1.43 16.39
C HIS A 640 -14.43 1.72 15.04
N HIS A 641 -14.24 0.84 14.04
CA HIS A 641 -14.99 0.77 12.78
C HIS A 641 -15.85 -0.51 12.81
N PRO A 642 -17.19 -0.45 12.70
CA PRO A 642 -18.04 -1.65 12.58
C PRO A 642 -17.81 -2.42 11.28
N ASP A 643 -17.51 -1.74 10.16
CA ASP A 643 -17.51 -2.40 8.84
C ASP A 643 -16.20 -3.09 8.42
N PHE A 644 -15.16 -3.13 9.28
CA PHE A 644 -13.89 -3.81 8.94
C PHE A 644 -13.78 -5.24 9.48
N ILE A 645 -14.73 -5.67 10.32
CA ILE A 645 -14.74 -7.03 10.88
C ILE A 645 -15.33 -8.03 9.86
N ASP A 646 -16.28 -7.64 9.01
CA ASP A 646 -16.90 -8.56 8.06
C ASP A 646 -15.89 -9.13 7.02
N ASP A 647 -14.90 -8.35 6.58
CA ASP A 647 -13.86 -8.83 5.66
C ASP A 647 -12.75 -9.67 6.35
N MET A 648 -12.49 -9.45 7.64
CA MET A 648 -11.47 -10.21 8.39
C MET A 648 -12.00 -11.51 9.00
N THR A 649 -13.27 -11.56 9.43
CA THR A 649 -13.87 -12.84 9.87
C THR A 649 -14.15 -13.78 8.71
N ALA A 650 -14.41 -13.27 7.50
CA ALA A 650 -14.53 -14.08 6.29
C ALA A 650 -13.18 -14.73 5.88
N SER A 651 -12.07 -14.03 6.08
CA SER A 651 -10.73 -14.52 5.71
C SER A 651 -10.04 -15.38 6.78
N GLN A 652 -10.47 -15.33 8.05
CA GLN A 652 -10.00 -16.25 9.09
C GLN A 652 -10.79 -17.57 9.17
N GLN A 653 -12.03 -17.61 8.67
CA GLN A 653 -12.78 -18.87 8.53
C GLN A 653 -12.36 -19.70 7.31
N SER A 654 -11.76 -19.10 6.26
CA SER A 654 -11.29 -19.84 5.08
C SER A 654 -9.88 -20.47 5.23
N ASN A 655 -9.25 -20.37 6.40
CA ASN A 655 -7.92 -20.92 6.67
C ASN A 655 -7.96 -22.06 7.72
N LYS A 656 -9.15 -22.57 8.02
CA LYS A 656 -9.38 -23.71 8.92
C LYS A 656 -10.31 -24.80 8.37
N GLU A 657 -10.66 -24.72 7.10
CA GLU A 657 -11.16 -25.81 6.27
C GLU A 657 -10.20 -26.02 5.10
#